data_AF-A0A662K2Y5-F1
#
_entry.id   AF-A0A662K2Y5-F1
#
_cell.length_a   1.000
_cell.length_b   1.000
_cell.length_c   1.000
_cell.angle_alpha   90.00
_cell.angle_beta   90.00
_cell.angle_gamma   90.00
#
_symmetry.space_group_name_H-M   'P 1'
#
loop_
_entity.id
_entity.type
_entity.pdbx_description
1 polymer ?
#
loop_
_entity_poly.entity_id
_entity_poly.type
_entity_poly.pdbx_seq_one_letter_code
_entity_poly.pdbx_strand_id
1 'polypeptide(L)'
;MKRLFWLGIIILSCSWLFSTNFFNKPDVLSSVITVIIGLIFIILSFYNKEKNVINKKYLILFPFLFIPIVLVNYPYNLGFMVLLCGIFFYLITLKIKKLGFISHGLLIGGVILSIQSSLMPLYILLASHYHRVDFLSPVASFLCNLFGFHSSVVNGLLFVKISGDVYPITTTLEKLAFLPWLLMIISSIILFFFFIKKTKKVVIYSLILLITSSIYLILRYVFLIFAYTYSNDITIFLDALPTILTFIPLALLLMKFAPLEELSVELHSFKTFDFNRRKVIPYIMFFISIFSIVAASCYYDPGEKKQGRVLIDELHSEWEDTTRAMDKEWYGQLSTYNYYNWAEWLNYYYHVDRNINHTLNASFLKNYDILIIKCPTSLFSDEEINAIVDFVRNGGGLYLIGDHTNVFGMNFYLNQISERFGIMFRYDATYELGTGKTSVYKPPLIASHPIVQNMKEFDFLTSCTLEAPINSENVIIGYGLLAEPGTYSTQYFFREMRSTLDTEQGLFLQVAAVRYGRGRVVAFTDSTCFSNFCMFMDGYTNFNLGVMEYLNRKNMYDFANIVFFLVGIISLALALYFNRPLSGLKKILSFVIVGSLAFSIAIPSFYIANKVSYPLPASYKDYTRICFDSKHSGYIISPSPTTATTDTKKLYDTFFVWTQRLGYVPYLEEEKIDNNSLNKADAVVIINPDKSFSEDEINALSNYVEKGGKLLVADSVLNVNSTANELLQYFGMWITTESKYVPAKLGSNTTNNTIITNISASLPYLNIIGGNTTILDENNNTILSVSNIGNGIVAIFVDSYTFSDAVMGGAFTIPDNNQEKIYNLEYYIFENILFKEK
;
A
#
# COMPACT_ATOMS: atom_id res chain seq x y z
N MET A 1 -23.45 -20.23 33.16
CA MET A 1 -23.45 -18.91 32.49
C MET A 1 -22.05 -18.33 32.24
N LYS A 2 -21.12 -18.28 33.21
CA LYS A 2 -19.72 -17.85 32.94
C LYS A 2 -18.96 -18.72 31.92
N ARG A 3 -19.45 -19.92 31.66
CA ARG A 3 -18.96 -20.82 30.60
C ARG A 3 -19.04 -20.20 29.20
N LEU A 4 -20.05 -19.37 28.93
CA LEU A 4 -20.24 -18.72 27.62
C LEU A 4 -19.17 -17.66 27.28
N PHE A 5 -18.39 -17.22 28.27
CA PHE A 5 -17.42 -16.15 28.08
C PHE A 5 -16.27 -16.55 27.14
N TRP A 6 -15.84 -17.83 27.18
CA TRP A 6 -14.84 -18.35 26.25
C TRP A 6 -15.32 -18.32 24.80
N LEU A 7 -16.59 -18.70 24.56
CA LEU A 7 -17.20 -18.58 23.22
C LEU A 7 -17.22 -17.12 22.77
N GLY A 8 -17.58 -16.20 23.67
CA GLY A 8 -17.54 -14.76 23.38
C GLY A 8 -16.16 -14.27 22.95
N ILE A 9 -15.10 -14.58 23.70
CA ILE A 9 -13.72 -14.16 23.35
C ILE A 9 -13.28 -14.75 22.01
N ILE A 10 -13.51 -16.04 21.78
CA ILE A 10 -13.10 -16.72 20.55
C ILE A 10 -13.82 -16.10 19.34
N ILE A 11 -15.13 -15.90 19.44
CA ILE A 11 -15.92 -15.30 18.35
C ILE A 11 -15.46 -13.86 18.07
N LEU A 12 -15.21 -13.05 19.11
CA LEU A 12 -14.63 -11.70 18.95
C LEU A 12 -13.20 -11.74 18.37
N SER A 13 -12.41 -12.76 18.67
CA SER A 13 -11.06 -12.92 18.10
C SER A 13 -11.11 -13.32 16.62
N CYS A 14 -12.08 -14.16 16.25
CA CYS A 14 -12.27 -14.58 14.87
C CYS A 14 -12.97 -13.52 14.00
N SER A 15 -13.74 -12.60 14.59
CA SER A 15 -14.44 -11.56 13.81
C SER A 15 -13.48 -10.70 12.99
N TRP A 16 -12.25 -10.51 13.46
CA TRP A 16 -11.20 -9.78 12.74
C TRP A 16 -10.85 -10.38 11.38
N LEU A 17 -11.06 -11.69 11.17
CA LEU A 17 -10.85 -12.33 9.86
C LEU A 17 -11.86 -11.85 8.81
N PHE A 18 -13.05 -11.41 9.22
CA PHE A 18 -14.02 -10.77 8.31
C PHE A 18 -13.75 -9.27 8.14
N SER A 19 -13.18 -8.62 9.15
CA SER A 19 -13.03 -7.16 9.15
C SER A 19 -11.73 -6.68 8.47
N THR A 20 -10.69 -7.51 8.44
CA THR A 20 -9.37 -7.16 7.91
C THR A 20 -9.16 -7.73 6.51
N ASN A 21 -8.28 -7.10 5.74
CA ASN A 21 -7.90 -7.53 4.39
C ASN A 21 -6.66 -8.43 4.39
N PHE A 22 -6.38 -9.17 5.47
CA PHE A 22 -5.15 -9.95 5.59
C PHE A 22 -5.20 -11.22 4.75
N PHE A 23 -6.36 -11.88 4.71
CA PHE A 23 -6.54 -13.20 4.06
C PHE A 23 -7.74 -13.26 3.14
N ASN A 24 -8.64 -12.29 3.19
CA ASN A 24 -9.85 -12.25 2.40
C ASN A 24 -10.29 -10.80 2.25
N LYS A 25 -11.13 -10.51 1.25
CA LYS A 25 -11.74 -9.17 1.14
C LYS A 25 -12.63 -8.92 2.36
N PRO A 26 -12.57 -7.72 2.98
CA PRO A 26 -13.39 -7.42 4.14
C PRO A 26 -14.89 -7.57 3.86
N ASP A 27 -15.58 -8.36 4.69
CA ASP A 27 -17.04 -8.46 4.72
C ASP A 27 -17.56 -7.77 5.99
N VAL A 28 -17.97 -6.51 5.82
CA VAL A 28 -18.45 -5.66 6.90
C VAL A 28 -19.70 -6.26 7.56
N LEU A 29 -20.60 -6.89 6.80
CA LEU A 29 -21.83 -7.46 7.34
C LEU A 29 -21.53 -8.66 8.23
N SER A 30 -20.76 -9.62 7.72
CA SER A 30 -20.36 -10.81 8.50
C SER A 30 -19.50 -10.44 9.71
N SER A 31 -18.63 -9.43 9.56
CA SER A 31 -17.86 -8.83 10.66
C SER A 31 -18.79 -8.31 11.76
N VAL A 32 -19.76 -7.45 11.43
CA VAL A 32 -20.71 -6.87 12.40
C VAL A 32 -21.56 -7.95 13.07
N ILE A 33 -22.09 -8.91 12.31
CA ILE A 33 -22.87 -10.03 12.85
C ILE A 33 -22.05 -10.84 13.85
N THR A 34 -20.82 -11.19 13.49
CA THR A 34 -19.92 -11.99 14.35
C THR A 34 -19.55 -11.23 15.63
N VAL A 35 -19.27 -9.92 15.52
CA VAL A 35 -19.04 -9.07 16.70
C VAL A 35 -20.27 -9.05 17.61
N ILE A 36 -21.48 -8.87 17.06
CA ILE A 36 -22.73 -8.87 17.84
C ILE A 36 -22.92 -10.21 18.56
N ILE A 37 -22.73 -11.33 17.87
CA ILE A 37 -22.83 -12.68 18.47
C ILE A 37 -21.82 -12.84 19.61
N GLY A 38 -20.57 -12.45 19.39
CA GLY A 38 -19.53 -12.46 20.42
C GLY A 38 -19.92 -11.64 21.64
N LEU A 39 -20.42 -10.41 21.43
CA LEU A 39 -20.90 -9.54 22.50
C LEU A 39 -22.10 -10.11 23.24
N ILE A 40 -23.05 -10.76 22.57
CA ILE A 40 -24.20 -11.44 23.20
C ILE A 40 -23.70 -12.52 24.18
N PHE A 41 -22.75 -13.36 23.78
CA PHE A 41 -22.18 -14.37 24.68
C PHE A 41 -21.47 -13.76 25.90
N ILE A 42 -20.74 -12.64 25.71
CA ILE A 42 -20.13 -11.89 26.81
C ILE A 42 -21.21 -11.30 27.74
N ILE A 43 -22.26 -10.68 27.20
CA ILE A 43 -23.38 -10.10 27.96
C ILE A 43 -24.11 -11.18 28.79
N LEU A 44 -24.48 -12.30 28.17
CA LEU A 44 -25.17 -13.41 28.82
C LEU A 44 -24.35 -14.05 29.95
N SER A 45 -23.02 -13.95 29.87
CA SER A 45 -22.13 -14.41 30.95
C SER A 45 -22.32 -13.64 32.27
N PHE A 46 -22.94 -12.45 32.23
CA PHE A 46 -23.19 -11.58 33.39
C PHE A 46 -24.66 -11.45 33.82
N TYR A 47 -25.60 -12.14 33.18
CA TYR A 47 -27.05 -11.93 33.38
C TYR A 47 -27.53 -12.12 34.84
N ASN A 48 -26.91 -13.00 35.63
CA ASN A 48 -27.30 -13.23 37.04
C ASN A 48 -26.67 -12.26 38.07
N LYS A 49 -25.93 -11.23 37.64
CA LYS A 49 -25.28 -10.30 38.59
C LYS A 49 -26.02 -8.96 38.71
N GLU A 50 -26.37 -8.61 39.95
CA GLU A 50 -27.06 -7.37 40.28
C GLU A 50 -26.13 -6.21 40.69
N LYS A 51 -26.65 -5.00 40.40
CA LYS A 51 -26.37 -3.66 40.95
C LYS A 51 -25.15 -2.89 40.44
N ASN A 52 -25.48 -1.84 39.68
CA ASN A 52 -24.63 -0.75 39.22
C ASN A 52 -24.61 0.42 40.21
N VAL A 53 -23.40 0.91 40.53
CA VAL A 53 -23.21 2.29 41.01
C VAL A 53 -21.89 2.84 40.43
N ILE A 54 -21.95 3.53 39.27
CA ILE A 54 -20.84 4.36 38.76
C ILE A 54 -21.13 5.81 39.13
N ASN A 55 -20.16 6.47 39.76
CA ASN A 55 -20.24 7.89 40.05
C ASN A 55 -20.25 8.69 38.74
N LYS A 56 -21.23 9.58 38.56
CA LYS A 56 -21.40 10.40 37.35
C LYS A 56 -20.14 11.19 36.97
N LYS A 57 -19.26 11.50 37.93
CA LYS A 57 -17.98 12.19 37.67
C LYS A 57 -17.05 11.43 36.71
N TYR A 58 -17.12 10.10 36.63
CA TYR A 58 -16.32 9.33 35.67
C TYR A 58 -16.75 9.53 34.22
N LEU A 59 -17.94 10.11 33.98
CA LEU A 59 -18.39 10.41 32.62
C LEU A 59 -17.48 11.43 31.91
N ILE A 60 -16.75 12.26 32.66
CA ILE A 60 -15.81 13.25 32.10
C ILE A 60 -14.61 12.62 31.38
N LEU A 61 -14.30 11.36 31.64
CA LEU A 61 -13.15 10.67 31.05
C LEU A 61 -13.47 10.01 29.71
N PHE A 62 -14.75 9.86 29.36
CA PHE A 62 -15.16 9.16 28.15
C PHE A 62 -15.18 9.98 26.85
N PRO A 63 -15.31 11.32 26.84
CA PRO A 63 -15.10 12.11 25.63
C PRO A 63 -13.73 11.86 24.97
N PHE A 64 -12.71 11.51 25.75
CA PHE A 64 -11.38 11.16 25.23
C PHE A 64 -11.35 9.85 24.42
N LEU A 65 -12.40 9.03 24.46
CA LEU A 65 -12.55 7.86 23.58
C LEU A 65 -13.05 8.23 22.18
N PHE A 66 -13.56 9.45 21.97
CA PHE A 66 -14.03 9.88 20.65
C PHE A 66 -12.86 10.18 19.71
N ILE A 67 -11.77 10.75 20.24
CA ILE A 67 -10.56 11.08 19.46
C ILE A 67 -9.99 9.87 18.72
N PRO A 68 -9.69 8.73 19.38
CA PRO A 68 -9.17 7.55 18.68
C PRO A 68 -10.18 6.93 17.70
N ILE A 69 -11.50 7.15 17.85
CA ILE A 69 -12.49 6.67 16.87
C ILE A 69 -12.34 7.39 15.53
N VAL A 70 -11.97 8.68 15.57
CA VAL A 70 -11.75 9.50 14.38
C VAL A 70 -10.34 9.27 13.81
N LEU A 71 -9.33 9.12 14.67
CA LEU A 71 -7.94 8.93 14.22
C LEU A 71 -7.67 7.54 13.66
N VAL A 72 -8.40 6.52 14.13
CA VAL A 72 -8.20 5.13 13.75
C VAL A 72 -9.35 4.68 12.86
N ASN A 73 -9.03 4.17 11.68
CA ASN A 73 -10.05 3.68 10.75
C ASN A 73 -10.71 2.39 11.24
N TYR A 74 -11.94 2.16 10.79
CA TYR A 74 -12.57 0.85 10.90
C TYR A 74 -11.68 -0.20 10.20
N PRO A 75 -11.52 -1.43 10.76
CA PRO A 75 -12.19 -1.97 11.95
C PRO A 75 -11.44 -1.73 13.28
N TYR A 76 -10.26 -1.12 13.26
CA TYR A 76 -9.39 -1.00 14.42
C TYR A 76 -9.97 -0.10 15.54
N ASN A 77 -10.95 0.75 15.23
CA ASN A 77 -11.69 1.56 16.21
C ASN A 77 -12.90 0.86 16.86
N LEU A 78 -13.24 -0.38 16.46
CA LEU A 78 -14.41 -1.12 16.96
C LEU A 78 -14.48 -1.20 18.49
N GLY A 79 -13.34 -1.43 19.15
CA GLY A 79 -13.27 -1.49 20.60
C GLY A 79 -13.75 -0.20 21.28
N PHE A 80 -13.36 0.96 20.75
CA PHE A 80 -13.76 2.26 21.27
C PHE A 80 -15.25 2.55 21.00
N MET A 81 -15.77 2.16 19.84
CA MET A 81 -17.20 2.26 19.54
C MET A 81 -18.04 1.44 20.52
N VAL A 82 -17.66 0.19 20.77
CA VAL A 82 -18.36 -0.70 21.72
C VAL A 82 -18.26 -0.17 23.16
N LEU A 83 -17.12 0.42 23.54
CA LEU A 83 -16.98 1.09 24.84
C LEU A 83 -17.97 2.26 24.98
N LEU A 84 -18.09 3.13 23.97
CA LEU A 84 -19.07 4.22 23.95
C LEU A 84 -20.51 3.71 24.04
N CYS A 85 -20.85 2.64 23.30
CA CYS A 85 -22.15 1.98 23.44
C CYS A 85 -22.37 1.46 24.87
N GLY A 86 -21.36 0.85 25.49
CA GLY A 86 -21.44 0.39 26.88
C GLY A 86 -21.71 1.52 27.88
N ILE A 87 -21.12 2.71 27.65
CA ILE A 87 -21.34 3.93 28.46
C ILE A 87 -22.72 4.52 28.20
N PHE A 88 -23.19 4.52 26.96
CA PHE A 88 -24.55 4.96 26.63
C PHE A 88 -25.61 4.07 27.31
N PHE A 89 -25.46 2.75 27.21
CA PHE A 89 -26.32 1.81 27.94
C PHE A 89 -26.20 1.98 29.45
N TYR A 90 -25.03 2.33 29.97
CA TYR A 90 -24.86 2.67 31.39
C TYR A 90 -25.80 3.83 31.81
N LEU A 91 -25.87 4.90 31.01
CA LEU A 91 -26.76 6.05 31.29
C LEU A 91 -28.24 5.64 31.31
N ILE A 92 -28.64 4.71 30.45
CA ILE A 92 -30.00 4.13 30.45
C ILE A 92 -30.24 3.33 31.74
N THR A 93 -29.23 2.59 32.21
CA THR A 93 -29.35 1.75 33.43
C THR A 93 -29.53 2.56 34.71
N LEU A 94 -29.20 3.86 34.70
CA LEU A 94 -29.55 4.79 35.79
C LEU A 94 -31.07 4.88 36.00
N LYS A 95 -31.85 4.71 34.92
CA LYS A 95 -33.32 4.66 34.96
C LYS A 95 -33.85 3.22 35.09
N ILE A 96 -33.25 2.27 34.37
CA ILE A 96 -33.70 0.87 34.32
C ILE A 96 -32.61 -0.07 34.86
N LYS A 97 -32.61 -0.29 36.18
CA LYS A 97 -31.55 -1.05 36.87
C LYS A 97 -31.39 -2.51 36.40
N LYS A 98 -32.46 -3.13 35.87
CA LYS A 98 -32.45 -4.53 35.38
C LYS A 98 -31.55 -4.74 34.16
N LEU A 99 -31.21 -3.68 33.40
CA LEU A 99 -30.37 -3.77 32.19
C LEU A 99 -28.86 -3.64 32.49
N GLY A 100 -28.46 -3.59 33.77
CA GLY A 100 -27.07 -3.36 34.17
C GLY A 100 -26.06 -4.32 33.54
N PHE A 101 -26.42 -5.60 33.39
CA PHE A 101 -25.54 -6.63 32.82
C PHE A 101 -25.17 -6.37 31.36
N ILE A 102 -26.04 -5.71 30.58
CA ILE A 102 -25.79 -5.35 29.17
C ILE A 102 -24.64 -4.36 29.07
N SER A 103 -24.71 -3.27 29.84
CA SER A 103 -23.64 -2.26 29.88
C SER A 103 -22.29 -2.87 30.26
N HIS A 104 -22.24 -3.78 31.23
CA HIS A 104 -20.99 -4.45 31.60
C HIS A 104 -20.45 -5.37 30.52
N GLY A 105 -21.31 -6.15 29.89
CA GLY A 105 -20.90 -7.03 28.79
C GLY A 105 -20.31 -6.22 27.64
N LEU A 106 -20.93 -5.09 27.29
CA LEU A 106 -20.41 -4.16 26.29
C LEU A 106 -19.09 -3.51 26.73
N LEU A 107 -18.96 -3.04 27.97
CA LEU A 107 -17.70 -2.46 28.45
C LEU A 107 -16.55 -3.48 28.41
N ILE A 108 -16.78 -4.72 28.84
CA ILE A 108 -15.76 -5.77 28.81
C ILE A 108 -15.46 -6.19 27.35
N GLY A 109 -16.48 -6.35 26.52
CA GLY A 109 -16.32 -6.65 25.09
C GLY A 109 -15.54 -5.56 24.35
N GLY A 110 -15.83 -4.29 24.64
CA GLY A 110 -15.09 -3.15 24.10
C GLY A 110 -13.64 -3.09 24.58
N VAL A 111 -13.36 -3.44 25.84
CA VAL A 111 -11.99 -3.62 26.33
C VAL A 111 -11.27 -4.75 25.59
N ILE A 112 -11.91 -5.90 25.40
CA ILE A 112 -11.33 -7.05 24.66
C ILE A 112 -10.97 -6.61 23.23
N LEU A 113 -11.91 -6.01 22.51
CA LEU A 113 -11.69 -5.52 21.15
C LEU A 113 -10.62 -4.42 21.09
N SER A 114 -10.53 -3.55 22.09
CA SER A 114 -9.48 -2.51 22.16
C SER A 114 -8.09 -3.12 22.35
N ILE A 115 -7.98 -4.14 23.21
CA ILE A 115 -6.73 -4.91 23.39
C ILE A 115 -6.37 -5.62 22.09
N GLN A 116 -7.32 -6.31 21.47
CA GLN A 116 -7.10 -7.03 20.22
C GLN A 116 -6.65 -6.09 19.10
N SER A 117 -7.29 -4.93 18.96
CA SER A 117 -6.87 -3.89 18.01
C SER A 117 -5.42 -3.44 18.25
N SER A 118 -5.04 -3.22 19.52
CA SER A 118 -3.66 -2.81 19.86
C SER A 118 -2.59 -3.86 19.55
N LEU A 119 -2.98 -5.12 19.32
CA LEU A 119 -2.07 -6.22 18.95
C LEU A 119 -1.90 -6.38 17.44
N MET A 120 -2.72 -5.71 16.63
CA MET A 120 -2.66 -5.83 15.17
C MET A 120 -1.31 -5.38 14.61
N PRO A 121 -0.71 -4.25 15.03
CA PRO A 121 0.62 -3.86 14.54
C PRO A 121 1.70 -4.91 14.87
N LEU A 122 1.62 -5.55 16.05
CA LEU A 122 2.53 -6.63 16.42
C LEU A 122 2.33 -7.86 15.54
N TYR A 123 1.08 -8.25 15.27
CA TYR A 123 0.80 -9.36 14.36
C TYR A 123 1.30 -9.07 12.95
N ILE A 124 1.03 -7.87 12.42
CA ILE A 124 1.48 -7.47 11.08
C ILE A 124 3.01 -7.54 10.99
N LEU A 125 3.72 -7.03 12.01
CA LEU A 125 5.17 -7.12 12.08
C LEU A 125 5.65 -8.59 12.08
N LEU A 126 5.10 -9.44 12.94
CA LEU A 126 5.51 -10.83 13.04
C LEU A 126 5.17 -11.62 11.77
N ALA A 127 3.98 -11.44 11.21
CA ALA A 127 3.51 -12.20 10.05
C ALA A 127 4.22 -11.83 8.76
N SER A 128 4.62 -10.57 8.60
CA SER A 128 5.38 -10.10 7.43
C SER A 128 6.86 -10.52 7.45
N HIS A 129 7.45 -10.80 8.63
CA HIS A 129 8.87 -11.18 8.76
C HIS A 129 9.08 -12.67 9.02
N TYR A 130 8.13 -13.31 9.71
CA TYR A 130 8.20 -14.72 10.12
C TYR A 130 6.98 -15.48 9.62
N HIS A 131 6.74 -15.40 8.30
CA HIS A 131 5.56 -15.98 7.67
C HIS A 131 5.51 -17.51 7.83
N ARG A 132 6.64 -18.16 7.54
CA ARG A 132 6.84 -19.61 7.68
C ARG A 132 7.20 -19.99 9.12
N VAL A 133 6.68 -21.14 9.55
CA VAL A 133 6.88 -21.74 10.88
C VAL A 133 7.45 -23.14 10.73
N ASP A 134 8.49 -23.27 9.92
CA ASP A 134 9.07 -24.54 9.45
C ASP A 134 9.50 -25.50 10.57
N PHE A 135 9.83 -24.97 11.75
CA PHE A 135 10.18 -25.80 12.90
C PHE A 135 9.01 -26.66 13.40
N LEU A 136 7.76 -26.34 13.02
CA LEU A 136 6.58 -27.15 13.30
C LEU A 136 6.34 -28.25 12.26
N SER A 137 6.96 -28.19 11.08
CA SER A 137 6.78 -29.19 10.02
C SER A 137 7.15 -30.61 10.48
N PRO A 138 8.26 -30.85 11.23
CA PRO A 138 8.55 -32.18 11.76
C PRO A 138 7.50 -32.69 12.76
N VAL A 139 6.95 -31.79 13.57
CA VAL A 139 5.88 -32.13 14.54
C VAL A 139 4.59 -32.48 13.80
N ALA A 140 4.23 -31.69 12.78
CA ALA A 140 3.09 -31.97 11.91
C ALA A 140 3.26 -33.31 11.19
N SER A 141 4.44 -33.59 10.64
CA SER A 141 4.74 -34.87 9.98
C SER A 141 4.64 -36.06 10.94
N PHE A 142 5.17 -35.94 12.17
CA PHE A 142 5.02 -36.99 13.19
C PHE A 142 3.55 -37.29 13.47
N LEU A 143 2.72 -36.26 13.64
CA LEU A 143 1.29 -36.41 13.90
C LEU A 143 0.56 -36.97 12.67
N CYS A 144 0.86 -36.53 11.45
CA CYS A 144 0.31 -37.08 10.22
C CYS A 144 0.59 -38.58 10.11
N ASN A 145 1.83 -39.01 10.35
CA ASN A 145 2.22 -40.42 10.36
C ASN A 145 1.49 -41.21 11.46
N LEU A 146 1.32 -40.61 12.66
CA LEU A 146 0.57 -41.23 13.76
C LEU A 146 -0.91 -41.48 13.39
N PHE A 147 -1.51 -40.61 12.59
CA PHE A 147 -2.87 -40.76 12.07
C PHE A 147 -2.97 -41.58 10.77
N GLY A 148 -1.87 -42.18 10.30
CA GLY A 148 -1.85 -43.12 9.17
C GLY A 148 -1.53 -42.51 7.81
N PHE A 149 -1.10 -41.23 7.75
CA PHE A 149 -0.70 -40.58 6.50
C PHE A 149 0.81 -40.62 6.33
N HIS A 150 1.29 -41.11 5.19
CA HIS A 150 2.72 -41.07 4.87
C HIS A 150 3.17 -39.63 4.62
N SER A 151 4.03 -39.12 5.50
CA SER A 151 4.58 -37.78 5.36
C SER A 151 6.06 -37.72 5.70
N SER A 152 6.75 -36.73 5.12
CA SER A 152 8.15 -36.43 5.39
C SER A 152 8.40 -34.92 5.32
N VAL A 153 9.56 -34.46 5.79
CA VAL A 153 9.93 -33.04 5.78
C VAL A 153 11.28 -32.86 5.10
N VAL A 154 11.35 -31.93 4.15
CA VAL A 154 12.60 -31.55 3.46
C VAL A 154 12.65 -30.02 3.39
N ASN A 155 13.74 -29.40 3.85
CA ASN A 155 13.93 -27.93 3.84
C ASN A 155 12.73 -27.15 4.43
N GLY A 156 12.15 -27.66 5.53
CA GLY A 156 11.01 -27.07 6.20
C GLY A 156 9.64 -27.33 5.53
N LEU A 157 9.61 -27.84 4.30
CA LEU A 157 8.37 -28.22 3.61
C LEU A 157 7.87 -29.58 4.07
N LEU A 158 6.58 -29.67 4.38
CA LEU A 158 5.90 -30.91 4.72
C LEU A 158 5.37 -31.56 3.44
N PHE A 159 5.87 -32.75 3.10
CA PHE A 159 5.37 -33.54 1.98
C PHE A 159 4.40 -34.59 2.51
N VAL A 160 3.15 -34.55 2.03
CA VAL A 160 2.11 -35.51 2.43
C VAL A 160 1.66 -36.30 1.21
N LYS A 161 1.67 -37.63 1.31
CA LYS A 161 1.14 -38.51 0.27
C LYS A 161 -0.37 -38.66 0.43
N ILE A 162 -1.13 -38.23 -0.57
CA ILE A 162 -2.60 -38.24 -0.58
C ILE A 162 -3.05 -38.86 -1.90
N SER A 163 -3.86 -39.93 -1.83
CA SER A 163 -4.47 -40.60 -3.00
C SER A 163 -3.50 -41.06 -4.12
N GLY A 164 -2.21 -41.18 -3.83
CA GLY A 164 -1.17 -41.57 -4.79
C GLY A 164 -0.20 -40.44 -5.14
N ASP A 165 -0.64 -39.19 -5.00
CA ASP A 165 0.14 -37.99 -5.26
C ASP A 165 0.87 -37.50 -4.00
N VAL A 166 1.89 -36.67 -4.20
CA VAL A 166 2.67 -36.05 -3.12
C VAL A 166 2.49 -34.54 -3.19
N TYR A 167 1.94 -33.98 -2.12
CA TYR A 167 1.69 -32.55 -2.03
C TYR A 167 2.73 -31.88 -1.14
N PRO A 168 3.47 -30.87 -1.63
CA PRO A 168 4.27 -30.00 -0.78
C PRO A 168 3.35 -29.02 -0.04
N ILE A 169 3.58 -28.87 1.26
CA ILE A 169 2.82 -27.98 2.14
C ILE A 169 3.79 -27.07 2.88
N THR A 170 3.63 -25.77 2.72
CA THR A 170 4.28 -24.76 3.58
C THR A 170 3.53 -24.65 4.89
N THR A 171 4.21 -24.79 6.03
CA THR A 171 3.62 -24.54 7.35
C THR A 171 3.78 -23.07 7.70
N THR A 172 2.66 -22.35 7.76
CA THR A 172 2.63 -20.89 7.87
C THR A 172 1.69 -20.42 8.98
N LEU A 173 1.85 -19.17 9.44
CA LEU A 173 1.07 -18.60 10.54
C LEU A 173 -0.44 -18.55 10.26
N GLU A 174 -0.82 -18.27 9.02
CA GLU A 174 -2.21 -18.21 8.58
C GLU A 174 -2.86 -19.59 8.53
N LYS A 175 -2.15 -20.63 8.03
CA LYS A 175 -2.67 -22.01 8.02
C LYS A 175 -2.89 -22.56 9.42
N LEU A 176 -2.11 -22.09 10.39
CA LEU A 176 -2.31 -22.39 11.81
C LEU A 176 -3.50 -21.65 12.44
N ALA A 177 -4.02 -20.59 11.82
CA ALA A 177 -4.91 -19.58 12.43
C ALA A 177 -4.25 -18.89 13.65
N PHE A 178 -3.00 -18.49 13.51
CA PHE A 178 -2.23 -17.84 14.57
C PHE A 178 -2.83 -16.50 15.03
N LEU A 179 -3.42 -15.72 14.12
CA LEU A 179 -4.04 -14.42 14.46
C LEU A 179 -5.16 -14.56 15.50
N PRO A 180 -6.27 -15.30 15.25
CA PRO A 180 -7.33 -15.49 16.26
C PRO A 180 -6.80 -16.08 17.57
N TRP A 181 -5.84 -17.00 17.49
CA TRP A 181 -5.21 -17.62 18.66
C TRP A 181 -4.44 -16.59 19.51
N LEU A 182 -3.62 -15.75 18.88
CA LEU A 182 -2.85 -14.68 19.54
C LEU A 182 -3.77 -13.66 20.22
N LEU A 183 -4.80 -13.20 19.49
CA LEU A 183 -5.79 -12.23 19.99
C LEU A 183 -6.56 -12.78 21.20
N MET A 184 -6.96 -14.04 21.16
CA MET A 184 -7.66 -14.71 22.26
C MET A 184 -6.73 -14.83 23.49
N ILE A 185 -5.50 -15.29 23.32
CA ILE A 185 -4.59 -15.55 24.44
C ILE A 185 -4.21 -14.27 25.16
N ILE A 186 -3.74 -13.26 24.43
CA ILE A 186 -3.24 -12.03 25.06
C ILE A 186 -4.38 -11.29 25.74
N SER A 187 -5.55 -11.17 25.10
CA SER A 187 -6.72 -10.55 25.72
C SER A 187 -7.14 -11.29 27.00
N SER A 188 -7.12 -12.63 26.99
CA SER A 188 -7.46 -13.45 28.17
C SER A 188 -6.45 -13.30 29.31
N ILE A 189 -5.14 -13.31 29.02
CA ILE A 189 -4.09 -13.13 30.03
C ILE A 189 -4.19 -11.74 30.69
N ILE A 190 -4.43 -10.69 29.89
CA ILE A 190 -4.64 -9.34 30.42
C ILE A 190 -5.89 -9.32 31.32
N LEU A 191 -6.99 -9.93 30.89
CA LEU A 191 -8.18 -10.05 31.74
C LEU A 191 -7.90 -10.80 33.04
N PHE A 192 -7.12 -11.88 33.03
CA PHE A 192 -6.74 -12.61 34.24
C PHE A 192 -5.98 -11.70 35.21
N PHE A 193 -5.02 -10.93 34.71
CA PHE A 193 -4.25 -9.99 35.52
C PHE A 193 -5.13 -8.93 36.21
N PHE A 194 -6.18 -8.43 35.54
CA PHE A 194 -7.05 -7.40 36.12
C PHE A 194 -8.19 -7.95 36.99
N PHE A 195 -8.69 -9.16 36.73
CA PHE A 195 -9.90 -9.67 37.37
C PHE A 195 -9.67 -10.80 38.38
N ILE A 196 -8.50 -11.43 38.42
CA ILE A 196 -8.17 -12.48 39.40
C ILE A 196 -7.32 -11.88 40.52
N LYS A 197 -7.81 -11.97 41.77
CA LYS A 197 -7.15 -11.37 42.93
C LYS A 197 -5.84 -12.04 43.34
N LYS A 198 -5.71 -13.36 43.11
CA LYS A 198 -4.54 -14.15 43.53
C LYS A 198 -3.54 -14.28 42.37
N THR A 199 -2.36 -13.68 42.52
CA THR A 199 -1.28 -13.72 41.52
C THR A 199 -0.89 -15.14 41.09
N LYS A 200 -0.78 -16.08 42.05
CA LYS A 200 -0.50 -17.50 41.76
C LYS A 200 -1.52 -18.12 40.79
N LYS A 201 -2.79 -17.75 40.90
CA LYS A 201 -3.85 -18.28 40.02
C LYS A 201 -3.81 -17.65 38.62
N VAL A 202 -3.44 -16.37 38.51
CA VAL A 202 -3.18 -15.73 37.21
C VAL A 202 -2.14 -16.54 36.44
N VAL A 203 -0.99 -16.83 37.07
CA VAL A 203 0.08 -17.60 36.43
C VAL A 203 -0.39 -19.00 36.02
N ILE A 204 -1.08 -19.73 36.91
CA ILE A 204 -1.58 -21.08 36.61
C ILE A 204 -2.57 -21.06 35.43
N TYR A 205 -3.57 -20.18 35.44
CA TYR A 205 -4.55 -20.12 34.34
C TYR A 205 -3.95 -19.63 33.03
N SER A 206 -2.98 -18.70 33.08
CA SER A 206 -2.22 -18.28 31.90
C SER A 206 -1.41 -19.44 31.30
N LEU A 207 -0.75 -20.25 32.13
CA LEU A 207 0.01 -21.43 31.67
C LEU A 207 -0.91 -22.52 31.10
N ILE A 208 -2.03 -22.82 31.77
CA ILE A 208 -3.03 -23.77 31.26
C ILE A 208 -3.57 -23.31 29.91
N LEU A 209 -3.96 -22.03 29.80
CA LEU A 209 -4.45 -21.45 28.55
C LEU A 209 -3.40 -21.60 27.44
N LEU A 210 -2.16 -21.19 27.68
CA LEU A 210 -1.08 -21.25 26.70
C LEU A 210 -0.82 -22.70 26.22
N ILE A 211 -0.65 -23.63 27.16
CA ILE A 211 -0.34 -25.04 26.83
C ILE A 211 -1.50 -25.69 26.08
N THR A 212 -2.72 -25.62 26.63
CA THR A 212 -3.89 -26.28 26.03
C THR A 212 -4.20 -25.72 24.63
N SER A 213 -4.13 -24.40 24.46
CA SER A 213 -4.39 -23.78 23.16
C SER A 213 -3.27 -24.01 22.14
N SER A 214 -2.00 -24.05 22.54
CA SER A 214 -0.88 -24.35 21.63
C SER A 214 -0.95 -25.77 21.08
N ILE A 215 -1.19 -26.75 21.95
CA ILE A 215 -1.37 -28.15 21.54
C ILE A 215 -2.56 -28.28 20.60
N TYR A 216 -3.67 -27.60 20.93
CA TYR A 216 -4.86 -27.59 20.09
C TYR A 216 -4.60 -27.02 18.69
N LEU A 217 -3.81 -25.94 18.59
CA LEU A 217 -3.51 -25.29 17.31
C LEU A 217 -2.80 -26.24 16.34
N ILE A 218 -1.84 -27.01 16.84
CA ILE A 218 -1.11 -28.01 16.04
C ILE A 218 -2.04 -29.15 15.62
N LEU A 219 -2.87 -29.66 16.53
CA LEU A 219 -3.86 -30.71 16.21
C LEU A 219 -4.89 -30.23 15.19
N ARG A 220 -5.38 -28.99 15.32
CA ARG A 220 -6.28 -28.36 14.35
C ARG A 220 -5.63 -28.29 12.96
N TYR A 221 -4.37 -27.87 12.88
CA TYR A 221 -3.65 -27.79 11.61
C TYR A 221 -3.55 -29.15 10.92
N VAL A 222 -3.15 -30.19 11.64
CA VAL A 222 -3.09 -31.57 11.12
C VAL A 222 -4.48 -32.05 10.67
N PHE A 223 -5.53 -31.74 11.45
CA PHE A 223 -6.91 -32.04 11.06
C PHE A 223 -7.33 -31.31 9.77
N LEU A 224 -6.92 -30.05 9.57
CA LEU A 224 -7.24 -29.30 8.35
C LEU A 224 -6.48 -29.80 7.13
N ILE A 225 -5.25 -30.30 7.28
CA ILE A 225 -4.55 -31.03 6.21
C ILE A 225 -5.41 -32.23 5.77
N PHE A 226 -6.01 -32.96 6.71
CA PHE A 226 -6.92 -34.06 6.37
C PHE A 226 -8.23 -33.57 5.75
N ALA A 227 -8.82 -32.49 6.25
CA ALA A 227 -10.04 -31.95 5.66
C ALA A 227 -9.81 -31.50 4.20
N TYR A 228 -8.64 -30.91 3.91
CA TYR A 228 -8.23 -30.54 2.56
C TYR A 228 -8.19 -31.73 1.60
N THR A 229 -7.80 -32.93 2.05
CA THR A 229 -7.77 -34.11 1.16
C THR A 229 -9.13 -34.52 0.63
N TYR A 230 -10.21 -34.07 1.29
CA TYR A 230 -11.57 -34.33 0.86
C TYR A 230 -12.21 -33.15 0.12
N SER A 231 -11.86 -31.91 0.49
CA SER A 231 -12.43 -30.72 -0.15
C SER A 231 -11.66 -30.25 -1.39
N ASN A 232 -10.35 -30.52 -1.46
CA ASN A 232 -9.40 -29.90 -2.39
C ASN A 232 -9.46 -28.36 -2.40
N ASP A 233 -9.87 -27.77 -1.28
CA ASP A 233 -10.09 -26.33 -1.15
C ASP A 233 -9.15 -25.74 -0.10
N ILE A 234 -8.20 -24.92 -0.55
CA ILE A 234 -7.18 -24.30 0.31
C ILE A 234 -7.78 -23.21 1.22
N THR A 235 -8.95 -22.67 0.86
CA THR A 235 -9.62 -21.61 1.64
C THR A 235 -10.04 -22.10 3.03
N ILE A 236 -10.13 -23.42 3.24
CA ILE A 236 -10.46 -24.02 4.54
C ILE A 236 -9.50 -23.60 5.67
N PHE A 237 -8.26 -23.23 5.32
CA PHE A 237 -7.25 -22.76 6.26
C PHE A 237 -7.46 -21.29 6.68
N LEU A 238 -8.09 -20.50 5.81
CA LEU A 238 -8.08 -19.04 5.84
C LEU A 238 -9.45 -18.44 6.16
N ASP A 239 -10.51 -19.12 5.71
CA ASP A 239 -11.87 -18.64 5.86
C ASP A 239 -12.27 -18.56 7.33
N ALA A 240 -12.98 -17.49 7.63
CA ALA A 240 -13.37 -17.16 8.99
C ALA A 240 -14.37 -18.17 9.56
N LEU A 241 -15.31 -18.69 8.75
CA LEU A 241 -16.33 -19.63 9.21
C LEU A 241 -15.75 -21.01 9.59
N PRO A 242 -14.95 -21.69 8.73
CA PRO A 242 -14.21 -22.89 9.15
C PRO A 242 -13.35 -22.65 10.38
N THR A 243 -12.70 -21.49 10.47
CA THR A 243 -11.90 -21.13 11.64
C THR A 243 -12.74 -21.02 12.91
N ILE A 244 -13.89 -20.36 12.89
CA ILE A 244 -14.78 -20.28 14.06
C ILE A 244 -15.24 -21.68 14.49
N LEU A 245 -15.72 -22.50 13.54
CA LEU A 245 -16.22 -23.85 13.83
C LEU A 245 -15.15 -24.74 14.45
N THR A 246 -13.94 -24.68 13.91
CA THR A 246 -12.78 -25.43 14.41
C THR A 246 -12.19 -24.87 15.71
N PHE A 247 -12.63 -23.71 16.23
CA PHE A 247 -12.23 -23.23 17.55
C PHE A 247 -13.28 -23.52 18.65
N ILE A 248 -14.49 -23.98 18.30
CA ILE A 248 -15.52 -24.36 19.29
C ILE A 248 -15.01 -25.44 20.26
N PRO A 249 -14.33 -26.53 19.82
CA PRO A 249 -13.84 -27.54 20.76
C PRO A 249 -12.82 -26.98 21.76
N LEU A 250 -11.97 -26.04 21.33
CA LEU A 250 -11.05 -25.33 22.24
C LEU A 250 -11.81 -24.53 23.30
N ALA A 251 -12.88 -23.84 22.91
CA ALA A 251 -13.74 -23.12 23.86
C ALA A 251 -14.27 -24.06 24.94
N LEU A 252 -14.75 -25.25 24.55
CA LEU A 252 -15.29 -26.26 25.46
C LEU A 252 -14.20 -26.84 26.40
N LEU A 253 -12.99 -27.06 25.89
CA LEU A 253 -11.85 -27.49 26.71
C LEU A 253 -11.47 -26.44 27.74
N LEU A 254 -11.40 -25.16 27.34
CA LEU A 254 -11.06 -24.05 28.23
C LEU A 254 -12.13 -23.79 29.30
N MET A 255 -13.42 -24.06 29.01
CA MET A 255 -14.48 -24.04 30.02
C MET A 255 -14.22 -25.03 31.16
N LYS A 256 -13.52 -26.15 30.88
CA LYS A 256 -13.18 -27.18 31.88
C LYS A 256 -11.87 -26.86 32.61
N PHE A 257 -10.81 -26.51 31.87
CA PHE A 257 -9.46 -26.37 32.43
C PHE A 257 -9.16 -24.99 33.01
N ALA A 258 -9.83 -23.94 32.54
CA ALA A 258 -9.70 -22.57 33.04
C ALA A 258 -11.08 -22.00 33.37
N PRO A 259 -11.77 -22.54 34.41
CA PRO A 259 -13.11 -22.09 34.77
C PRO A 259 -13.05 -20.65 35.28
N LEU A 260 -13.68 -19.74 34.52
CA LEU A 260 -13.73 -18.29 34.79
C LEU A 260 -14.62 -17.91 35.99
N GLU A 261 -14.94 -18.87 36.85
CA GLU A 261 -15.79 -18.72 38.04
C GLU A 261 -15.23 -17.70 39.03
N GLU A 262 -13.91 -17.53 39.02
CA GLU A 262 -13.19 -16.60 39.89
C GLU A 262 -13.04 -15.18 39.34
N LEU A 263 -13.53 -14.89 38.12
CA LEU A 263 -13.57 -13.49 37.65
C LEU A 263 -14.48 -12.67 38.56
N SER A 264 -13.85 -11.94 39.48
CA SER A 264 -14.50 -10.97 40.36
C SER A 264 -14.58 -9.64 39.61
N VAL A 265 -15.56 -9.53 38.72
CA VAL A 265 -16.02 -8.22 38.26
C VAL A 265 -16.75 -7.58 39.45
N GLU A 266 -16.05 -6.78 40.24
CA GLU A 266 -16.63 -6.00 41.33
C GLU A 266 -17.45 -4.84 40.74
N LEU A 267 -18.78 -4.94 40.80
CA LEU A 267 -19.71 -4.00 40.16
C LEU A 267 -19.84 -2.67 40.91
N HIS A 268 -19.12 -2.50 42.02
CA HIS A 268 -19.14 -1.30 42.86
C HIS A 268 -17.90 -0.43 42.67
N SER A 269 -16.99 -0.80 41.75
CA SER A 269 -15.66 -0.21 41.61
C SER A 269 -15.65 1.28 41.28
N PHE A 270 -16.76 1.84 40.79
CA PHE A 270 -16.89 3.25 40.42
C PHE A 270 -17.70 4.10 41.39
N LYS A 271 -18.07 3.60 42.58
CA LYS A 271 -18.92 4.32 43.53
C LYS A 271 -18.31 5.65 44.01
N THR A 272 -16.98 5.71 44.16
CA THR A 272 -16.24 6.90 44.60
C THR A 272 -15.26 7.40 43.54
N PHE A 273 -15.28 8.72 43.30
CA PHE A 273 -14.27 9.42 42.49
C PHE A 273 -13.11 9.82 43.41
N ASP A 274 -11.94 9.21 43.22
CA ASP A 274 -10.81 9.37 44.13
C ASP A 274 -9.51 9.54 43.33
N PHE A 275 -9.00 10.76 43.30
CA PHE A 275 -7.75 11.19 42.66
C PHE A 275 -6.75 11.55 43.76
N ASN A 276 -5.91 10.60 44.15
CA ASN A 276 -4.78 10.83 45.07
C ASN A 276 -3.48 10.74 44.28
N ARG A 277 -2.45 11.54 44.62
CA ARG A 277 -1.11 11.51 44.00
C ARG A 277 -0.55 10.08 43.85
N ARG A 278 -0.70 9.22 44.87
CA ARG A 278 -0.25 7.80 44.81
C ARG A 278 -1.00 6.95 43.77
N LYS A 279 -2.23 7.34 43.41
CA LYS A 279 -3.07 6.66 42.41
C LYS A 279 -2.89 7.22 41.00
N VAL A 280 -2.32 8.42 40.85
CA VAL A 280 -2.09 9.07 39.55
C VAL A 280 -0.78 8.61 38.91
N ILE A 281 0.26 8.34 39.71
CA ILE A 281 1.59 7.91 39.22
C ILE A 281 1.51 6.73 38.23
N PRO A 282 0.78 5.62 38.51
CA PRO A 282 0.70 4.52 37.55
C PRO A 282 0.08 4.90 36.21
N TYR A 283 -0.86 5.84 36.18
CA TYR A 283 -1.47 6.32 34.94
C TYR A 283 -0.52 7.21 34.16
N ILE A 284 0.26 8.07 34.81
CA ILE A 284 1.32 8.86 34.15
C ILE A 284 2.38 7.92 33.56
N MET A 285 2.82 6.92 34.33
CA MET A 285 3.79 5.93 33.83
C MET A 285 3.23 5.13 32.65
N PHE A 286 1.94 4.78 32.67
CA PHE A 286 1.31 4.12 31.53
C PHE A 286 1.17 5.04 30.32
N PHE A 287 0.85 6.32 30.52
CA PHE A 287 0.83 7.32 29.46
C PHE A 287 2.20 7.41 28.78
N ILE A 288 3.27 7.58 29.57
CA ILE A 288 4.65 7.63 29.06
C ILE A 288 4.99 6.34 28.34
N SER A 289 4.56 5.19 28.87
CA SER A 289 4.78 3.89 28.25
C SER A 289 4.18 3.83 26.84
N ILE A 290 2.88 4.11 26.69
CA ILE A 290 2.21 4.06 25.38
C ILE A 290 2.76 5.12 24.44
N PHE A 291 2.98 6.35 24.92
CA PHE A 291 3.58 7.42 24.12
C PHE A 291 4.96 7.01 23.57
N SER A 292 5.81 6.42 24.41
CA SER A 292 7.17 6.02 24.02
C SER A 292 7.18 4.77 23.14
N ILE A 293 6.25 3.81 23.32
CA ILE A 293 6.11 2.67 22.42
C ILE A 293 5.69 3.14 21.02
N VAL A 294 4.72 4.05 20.94
CA VAL A 294 4.33 4.68 19.67
C VAL A 294 5.50 5.44 19.05
N ALA A 295 6.24 6.21 19.86
CA ALA A 295 7.44 6.91 19.42
C ALA A 295 8.48 5.94 18.81
N ALA A 296 8.73 4.81 19.47
CA ALA A 296 9.68 3.81 19.00
C ALA A 296 9.30 3.22 17.63
N SER A 297 8.01 3.11 17.32
CA SER A 297 7.52 2.58 16.04
C SER A 297 7.36 3.64 14.94
N CYS A 298 7.07 4.89 15.31
CA CYS A 298 6.75 5.94 14.34
C CYS A 298 7.85 6.98 14.15
N TYR A 299 8.91 6.98 14.95
CA TYR A 299 10.03 7.90 14.79
C TYR A 299 10.97 7.43 13.68
N TYR A 300 11.18 8.28 12.68
CA TYR A 300 12.20 8.07 11.65
C TYR A 300 13.30 9.11 11.80
N ASP A 301 14.55 8.65 11.94
CA ASP A 301 15.70 9.54 12.15
C ASP A 301 15.84 10.49 10.96
N PRO A 302 15.66 11.81 11.09
CA PRO A 302 15.79 12.74 9.97
C PRO A 302 17.24 12.84 9.47
N GLY A 303 18.23 12.52 10.31
CA GLY A 303 19.62 12.50 9.91
C GLY A 303 20.16 13.84 9.38
N GLU A 304 21.30 13.77 8.70
CA GLU A 304 21.94 14.88 8.00
C GLU A 304 21.78 14.71 6.48
N LYS A 305 21.24 15.74 5.79
CA LYS A 305 21.05 15.72 4.33
C LYS A 305 22.40 15.83 3.59
N LYS A 306 22.56 15.05 2.51
CA LYS A 306 23.74 15.02 1.63
C LYS A 306 23.49 15.83 0.35
N GLN A 307 24.50 15.92 -0.51
CA GLN A 307 24.46 16.74 -1.73
C GLN A 307 23.60 16.18 -2.86
N GLY A 308 23.29 14.87 -2.84
CA GLY A 308 22.43 14.26 -3.84
C GLY A 308 23.16 13.83 -5.12
N ARG A 309 24.41 13.38 -5.00
CA ARG A 309 25.15 12.74 -6.11
C ARG A 309 24.78 11.26 -6.18
N VAL A 310 24.25 10.83 -7.32
CA VAL A 310 23.65 9.52 -7.53
C VAL A 310 24.44 8.78 -8.60
N LEU A 311 24.74 7.51 -8.36
CA LEU A 311 25.31 6.60 -9.34
C LEU A 311 24.33 5.46 -9.61
N ILE A 312 23.96 5.26 -10.88
CA ILE A 312 23.24 4.06 -11.33
C ILE A 312 24.26 3.08 -11.89
N ASP A 313 24.23 1.83 -11.41
CA ASP A 313 25.09 0.78 -11.92
C ASP A 313 24.48 0.10 -13.16
N GLU A 314 25.13 0.27 -14.31
CA GLU A 314 24.80 -0.40 -15.58
C GLU A 314 25.80 -1.51 -15.92
N LEU A 315 27.00 -1.49 -15.32
CA LEU A 315 28.06 -2.47 -15.58
C LEU A 315 27.59 -3.90 -15.32
N HIS A 316 26.73 -4.10 -14.32
CA HIS A 316 26.29 -5.43 -13.91
C HIS A 316 24.89 -5.81 -14.41
N SER A 317 24.23 -4.98 -15.22
CA SER A 317 22.84 -5.19 -15.68
C SER A 317 22.72 -5.06 -17.20
N GLU A 318 22.24 -6.12 -17.85
CA GLU A 318 21.86 -6.11 -19.27
C GLU A 318 20.35 -5.88 -19.47
N TRP A 319 19.61 -5.58 -18.39
CA TRP A 319 18.16 -5.41 -18.38
C TRP A 319 17.80 -3.96 -18.00
N GLU A 320 16.67 -3.47 -18.52
CA GLU A 320 16.14 -2.13 -18.22
C GLU A 320 17.19 -1.00 -18.35
N ASP A 321 17.85 -0.92 -19.51
CA ASP A 321 18.95 0.01 -19.79
C ASP A 321 18.57 1.48 -19.51
N THR A 322 19.47 2.24 -18.88
CA THR A 322 19.31 3.71 -18.73
C THR A 322 20.12 4.52 -19.73
N THR A 323 20.94 3.89 -20.58
CA THR A 323 21.89 4.54 -21.49
C THR A 323 21.31 4.76 -22.89
N ARG A 324 20.52 3.81 -23.42
CA ARG A 324 19.86 3.98 -24.72
C ARG A 324 18.61 4.84 -24.59
N ALA A 325 18.65 6.01 -25.23
CA ALA A 325 17.53 6.96 -25.25
C ALA A 325 16.24 6.32 -25.78
N MET A 326 15.13 6.62 -25.12
CA MET A 326 13.80 6.39 -25.69
C MET A 326 13.45 7.59 -26.59
N ASP A 327 13.83 7.52 -27.85
CA ASP A 327 13.72 8.63 -28.83
C ASP A 327 12.79 8.28 -30.00
N LYS A 328 12.82 9.03 -31.11
CA LYS A 328 11.93 8.81 -32.26
C LYS A 328 12.44 7.75 -33.24
N GLU A 329 13.60 7.13 -33.00
CA GLU A 329 14.32 6.32 -34.00
C GLU A 329 14.12 4.81 -33.86
N TRP A 330 13.62 4.34 -32.72
CA TRP A 330 13.42 2.90 -32.49
C TRP A 330 12.23 2.58 -31.60
N TYR A 331 11.59 1.46 -31.90
CA TYR A 331 10.30 1.06 -31.31
C TYR A 331 10.34 -0.41 -30.86
N GLY A 332 9.24 -0.89 -30.29
CA GLY A 332 9.12 -2.26 -29.78
C GLY A 332 9.29 -2.33 -28.26
N GLN A 333 9.13 -3.53 -27.71
CA GLN A 333 9.13 -3.79 -26.27
C GLN A 333 10.35 -3.18 -25.55
N LEU A 334 11.57 -3.40 -26.06
CA LEU A 334 12.80 -2.89 -25.42
C LEU A 334 12.91 -1.36 -25.43
N SER A 335 12.18 -0.65 -26.29
CA SER A 335 12.18 0.82 -26.32
C SER A 335 11.44 1.45 -25.14
N THR A 336 10.55 0.70 -24.51
CA THR A 336 9.71 1.20 -23.41
C THR A 336 9.88 0.40 -22.11
N TYR A 337 10.38 -0.84 -22.17
CA TYR A 337 10.87 -1.63 -21.01
C TYR A 337 12.29 -1.22 -20.55
N ASN A 338 12.73 -0.01 -20.87
CA ASN A 338 13.99 0.54 -20.39
C ASN A 338 13.74 1.70 -19.42
N TYR A 339 14.80 2.17 -18.76
CA TYR A 339 14.73 3.13 -17.66
C TYR A 339 15.31 4.50 -18.01
N TYR A 340 15.54 4.78 -19.30
CA TYR A 340 16.16 6.02 -19.73
C TYR A 340 15.46 7.27 -19.17
N ASN A 341 14.12 7.34 -19.29
CA ASN A 341 13.37 8.52 -18.84
C ASN A 341 13.33 8.62 -17.32
N TRP A 342 13.37 7.50 -16.59
CA TRP A 342 13.49 7.51 -15.13
C TRP A 342 14.82 8.13 -14.68
N ALA A 343 15.94 7.73 -15.30
CA ALA A 343 17.25 8.28 -14.99
C ALA A 343 17.37 9.76 -15.36
N GLU A 344 16.88 10.17 -16.53
CA GLU A 344 16.85 11.58 -16.94
C GLU A 344 15.94 12.41 -16.03
N TRP A 345 14.77 11.89 -15.66
CA TRP A 345 13.85 12.58 -14.76
C TRP A 345 14.45 12.76 -13.36
N LEU A 346 15.12 11.74 -12.80
CA LEU A 346 15.84 11.87 -11.54
C LEU A 346 16.95 12.94 -11.62
N ASN A 347 17.56 13.13 -12.78
CA ASN A 347 18.60 14.14 -13.02
C ASN A 347 18.08 15.59 -12.99
N TYR A 348 16.76 15.81 -12.95
CA TYR A 348 16.18 17.13 -12.65
C TYR A 348 16.20 17.48 -11.16
N TYR A 349 16.35 16.47 -10.28
CA TYR A 349 16.31 16.60 -8.81
C TYR A 349 17.65 16.30 -8.16
N TYR A 350 18.43 15.41 -8.75
CA TYR A 350 19.73 14.95 -8.27
C TYR A 350 20.80 15.04 -9.38
N HIS A 351 22.07 14.87 -9.03
CA HIS A 351 23.14 14.72 -10.01
C HIS A 351 23.35 13.24 -10.30
N VAL A 352 22.86 12.75 -11.44
CA VAL A 352 22.82 11.33 -11.78
C VAL A 352 23.90 10.97 -12.80
N ASP A 353 24.81 10.07 -12.42
CA ASP A 353 25.78 9.44 -13.30
C ASP A 353 25.42 7.96 -13.53
N ARG A 354 25.90 7.39 -14.64
CA ARG A 354 25.71 5.98 -15.02
C ARG A 354 27.06 5.28 -15.12
N ASN A 355 27.23 4.19 -14.37
CA ASN A 355 28.46 3.39 -14.39
C ASN A 355 28.37 2.28 -15.43
N ILE A 356 29.07 2.44 -16.55
CA ILE A 356 29.17 1.41 -17.60
C ILE A 356 30.52 0.68 -17.63
N ASN A 357 31.56 1.22 -16.97
CA ASN A 357 32.95 0.81 -17.23
C ASN A 357 33.83 0.68 -15.97
N HIS A 358 33.37 1.12 -14.79
CA HIS A 358 34.20 1.18 -13.59
C HIS A 358 33.77 0.14 -12.57
N THR A 359 34.72 -0.67 -12.09
CA THR A 359 34.50 -1.52 -10.92
C THR A 359 34.05 -0.68 -9.72
N LEU A 360 33.08 -1.18 -8.95
CA LEU A 360 32.51 -0.47 -7.78
C LEU A 360 33.45 -0.49 -6.56
N ASN A 361 34.63 0.12 -6.67
CA ASN A 361 35.61 0.20 -5.59
C ASN A 361 35.42 1.46 -4.72
N ALA A 362 36.02 1.46 -3.52
CA ALA A 362 35.89 2.54 -2.55
C ALA A 362 36.33 3.92 -3.08
N SER A 363 37.34 3.96 -3.96
CA SER A 363 37.85 5.21 -4.52
C SER A 363 36.88 5.86 -5.52
N PHE A 364 36.08 5.04 -6.19
CA PHE A 364 35.04 5.49 -7.10
C PHE A 364 33.77 5.89 -6.34
N LEU A 365 33.30 5.02 -5.44
CA LEU A 365 32.07 5.23 -4.66
C LEU A 365 32.11 6.46 -3.74
N LYS A 366 33.29 6.91 -3.29
CA LYS A 366 33.43 8.12 -2.45
C LYS A 366 32.90 9.42 -3.11
N ASN A 367 32.76 9.41 -4.44
CA ASN A 367 32.29 10.57 -5.21
C ASN A 367 30.77 10.70 -5.22
N TYR A 368 30.06 9.71 -4.67
CA TYR A 368 28.61 9.64 -4.69
C TYR A 368 28.03 9.64 -3.28
N ASP A 369 26.76 10.01 -3.19
CA ASP A 369 25.97 9.97 -1.97
C ASP A 369 24.98 8.81 -1.99
N ILE A 370 24.51 8.40 -3.18
CA ILE A 370 23.59 7.29 -3.41
C ILE A 370 24.14 6.38 -4.52
N LEU A 371 24.09 5.07 -4.30
CA LEU A 371 24.31 4.03 -5.30
C LEU A 371 22.99 3.30 -5.56
N ILE A 372 22.62 3.13 -6.82
CA ILE A 372 21.46 2.36 -7.26
C ILE A 372 21.97 1.13 -8.01
N ILE A 373 21.59 -0.05 -7.52
CA ILE A 373 21.84 -1.34 -8.17
C ILE A 373 20.48 -1.88 -8.62
N LYS A 374 20.27 -1.89 -9.93
CA LYS A 374 19.04 -2.40 -10.54
C LYS A 374 19.30 -3.72 -11.24
N CYS A 375 18.40 -4.68 -11.05
CA CYS A 375 18.24 -5.88 -11.87
C CYS A 375 19.57 -6.47 -12.39
N PRO A 376 20.56 -6.77 -11.52
CA PRO A 376 21.87 -7.23 -11.97
C PRO A 376 21.73 -8.58 -12.66
N THR A 377 22.41 -8.79 -13.78
CA THR A 377 22.40 -10.05 -14.55
C THR A 377 23.76 -10.74 -14.53
N SER A 378 24.71 -10.22 -13.75
CA SER A 378 26.07 -10.73 -13.62
C SER A 378 26.60 -10.64 -12.19
N LEU A 379 27.70 -11.35 -11.92
CA LEU A 379 28.32 -11.46 -10.60
C LEU A 379 29.05 -10.17 -10.19
N PHE A 380 29.05 -9.90 -8.89
CA PHE A 380 29.93 -8.90 -8.27
C PHE A 380 31.18 -9.58 -7.69
N SER A 381 32.32 -8.90 -7.76
CA SER A 381 33.53 -9.37 -7.05
C SER A 381 33.41 -9.16 -5.53
N ASP A 382 34.15 -9.93 -4.74
CA ASP A 382 34.20 -9.75 -3.29
C ASP A 382 34.69 -8.35 -2.90
N GLU A 383 35.63 -7.78 -3.68
CA GLU A 383 36.13 -6.42 -3.50
C GLU A 383 35.02 -5.37 -3.68
N GLU A 384 34.16 -5.53 -4.69
CA GLU A 384 33.03 -4.63 -4.95
C GLU A 384 31.97 -4.75 -3.86
N ILE A 385 31.60 -5.97 -3.49
CA ILE A 385 30.63 -6.20 -2.42
C ILE A 385 31.11 -5.54 -1.12
N ASN A 386 32.39 -5.71 -0.76
CA ASN A 386 32.95 -5.09 0.43
C ASN A 386 33.01 -3.56 0.33
N ALA A 387 33.35 -3.01 -0.84
CA ALA A 387 33.34 -1.56 -1.07
C ALA A 387 31.93 -0.96 -0.96
N ILE A 388 30.90 -1.64 -1.45
CA ILE A 388 29.49 -1.22 -1.32
C ILE A 388 29.06 -1.24 0.15
N VAL A 389 29.40 -2.30 0.88
CA VAL A 389 29.10 -2.39 2.33
C VAL A 389 29.78 -1.25 3.10
N ASP A 390 31.05 -0.95 2.79
CA ASP A 390 31.78 0.15 3.41
C ASP A 390 31.21 1.52 3.02
N PHE A 391 30.80 1.70 1.77
CA PHE A 391 30.11 2.91 1.30
C PHE A 391 28.86 3.18 2.15
N VAL A 392 27.99 2.19 2.34
CA VAL A 392 26.79 2.33 3.20
C VAL A 392 27.19 2.58 4.65
N ARG A 393 28.12 1.81 5.21
CA ARG A 393 28.57 1.99 6.61
C ARG A 393 29.03 3.43 6.89
N ASN A 394 29.66 4.07 5.90
CA ASN A 394 30.20 5.43 5.98
C ASN A 394 29.20 6.55 5.66
N GLY A 395 27.93 6.22 5.37
CA GLY A 395 26.86 7.22 5.14
C GLY A 395 26.29 7.24 3.73
N GLY A 396 26.72 6.33 2.85
CA GLY A 396 26.11 6.10 1.54
C GLY A 396 24.67 5.62 1.65
N GLY A 397 23.84 6.01 0.68
CA GLY A 397 22.51 5.45 0.47
C GLY A 397 22.57 4.36 -0.60
N LEU A 398 21.99 3.20 -0.36
CA LEU A 398 21.95 2.10 -1.33
C LEU A 398 20.50 1.81 -1.70
N TYR A 399 20.19 1.88 -3.00
CA TYR A 399 18.89 1.48 -3.54
C TYR A 399 19.05 0.16 -4.30
N LEU A 400 18.38 -0.89 -3.84
CA LEU A 400 18.37 -2.21 -4.45
C LEU A 400 17.01 -2.45 -5.11
N ILE A 401 17.02 -2.71 -6.41
CA ILE A 401 15.81 -2.98 -7.21
C ILE A 401 15.93 -4.41 -7.73
N GLY A 402 15.06 -5.28 -7.23
CA GLY A 402 14.89 -6.65 -7.70
C GLY A 402 13.54 -6.84 -8.37
N ASP A 403 13.22 -8.07 -8.72
CA ASP A 403 11.98 -8.38 -9.42
C ASP A 403 11.46 -9.77 -9.02
N HIS A 404 10.34 -10.18 -9.58
CA HIS A 404 9.75 -11.49 -9.40
C HIS A 404 10.63 -12.69 -9.84
N THR A 405 10.34 -13.86 -9.26
CA THR A 405 10.74 -15.21 -9.70
C THR A 405 12.22 -15.49 -9.94
N ASN A 406 13.12 -14.57 -9.58
CA ASN A 406 14.54 -14.61 -9.97
C ASN A 406 14.74 -14.68 -11.49
N VAL A 407 13.88 -14.00 -12.25
CA VAL A 407 14.02 -13.93 -13.71
C VAL A 407 15.40 -13.38 -14.09
N PHE A 408 16.03 -13.97 -15.10
CA PHE A 408 17.44 -13.70 -15.50
C PHE A 408 18.52 -13.91 -14.42
N GLY A 409 18.17 -14.53 -13.29
CA GLY A 409 19.08 -14.68 -12.15
C GLY A 409 19.22 -13.42 -11.30
N MET A 410 18.37 -12.42 -11.49
CA MET A 410 18.64 -11.09 -10.92
C MET A 410 18.61 -11.03 -9.41
N ASN A 411 17.69 -11.74 -8.76
CA ASN A 411 17.62 -11.78 -7.31
C ASN A 411 18.79 -12.57 -6.73
N PHE A 412 19.28 -13.60 -7.43
CA PHE A 412 20.49 -14.32 -7.05
C PHE A 412 21.72 -13.41 -7.01
N TYR A 413 21.94 -12.59 -8.05
CA TYR A 413 23.04 -11.64 -8.07
C TYR A 413 22.85 -10.50 -7.06
N LEU A 414 21.64 -9.96 -6.94
CA LEU A 414 21.31 -8.90 -5.99
C LEU A 414 21.49 -9.34 -4.52
N ASN A 415 21.14 -10.61 -4.22
CA ASN A 415 21.28 -11.19 -2.88
C ASN A 415 22.75 -11.30 -2.41
N GLN A 416 23.73 -11.34 -3.31
CA GLN A 416 25.16 -11.27 -2.94
C GLN A 416 25.51 -10.00 -2.15
N ILE A 417 24.76 -8.92 -2.42
CA ILE A 417 24.91 -7.62 -1.75
C ILE A 417 23.86 -7.48 -0.65
N SER A 418 22.58 -7.75 -0.94
CA SER A 418 21.49 -7.44 -0.01
C SER A 418 21.57 -8.25 1.30
N GLU A 419 22.04 -9.51 1.23
CA GLU A 419 22.16 -10.37 2.42
C GLU A 419 23.20 -9.84 3.42
N ARG A 420 24.18 -9.03 2.97
CA ARG A 420 25.13 -8.34 3.86
C ARG A 420 24.46 -7.32 4.77
N PHE A 421 23.23 -6.92 4.44
CA PHE A 421 22.36 -6.05 5.24
C PHE A 421 21.18 -6.80 5.87
N GLY A 422 21.14 -8.14 5.73
CA GLY A 422 20.09 -9.01 6.25
C GLY A 422 18.80 -9.02 5.42
N ILE A 423 18.85 -8.50 4.18
CA ILE A 423 17.70 -8.49 3.26
C ILE A 423 17.88 -9.60 2.22
N MET A 424 16.83 -10.36 1.94
CA MET A 424 16.80 -11.36 0.87
C MET A 424 15.57 -11.16 -0.01
N PHE A 425 15.81 -11.01 -1.32
CA PHE A 425 14.78 -11.04 -2.36
C PHE A 425 14.42 -12.50 -2.64
N ARG A 426 13.18 -12.88 -2.34
CA ARG A 426 12.71 -14.26 -2.53
C ARG A 426 12.44 -14.54 -4.00
N TYR A 427 12.43 -15.82 -4.35
CA TYR A 427 12.23 -16.29 -5.72
C TYR A 427 10.76 -16.64 -5.95
N ASP A 428 9.90 -15.70 -5.64
CA ASP A 428 8.45 -15.80 -5.76
C ASP A 428 7.86 -14.62 -6.55
N ALA A 429 6.57 -14.70 -6.85
CA ALA A 429 5.77 -13.67 -7.48
C ALA A 429 4.52 -13.40 -6.64
N THR A 430 4.20 -12.12 -6.44
CA THR A 430 3.07 -11.71 -5.61
C THR A 430 1.83 -11.37 -6.43
N TYR A 431 0.66 -11.77 -5.95
CA TYR A 431 -0.64 -11.42 -6.54
C TYR A 431 -1.67 -11.09 -5.47
N GLU A 432 -2.67 -10.26 -5.78
CA GLU A 432 -3.82 -10.03 -4.90
C GLU A 432 -4.64 -11.33 -4.74
N LEU A 433 -4.88 -11.71 -3.49
CA LEU A 433 -5.66 -12.88 -3.13
C LEU A 433 -7.13 -12.70 -3.57
N GLY A 434 -7.68 -13.73 -4.21
CA GLY A 434 -9.06 -13.77 -4.69
C GLY A 434 -9.26 -13.21 -6.10
N THR A 435 -8.44 -12.27 -6.58
CA THR A 435 -8.48 -11.81 -7.99
C THR A 435 -7.37 -12.41 -8.84
N GLY A 436 -6.23 -12.74 -8.24
CA GLY A 436 -5.03 -13.17 -8.96
C GLY A 436 -4.41 -12.05 -9.82
N LYS A 437 -4.83 -10.80 -9.62
CA LYS A 437 -4.26 -9.63 -10.30
C LYS A 437 -3.05 -9.11 -9.54
N THR A 438 -2.42 -8.07 -10.07
CA THR A 438 -1.37 -7.34 -9.36
C THR A 438 -1.93 -6.62 -8.13
N SER A 439 -1.05 -6.30 -7.18
CA SER A 439 -1.43 -5.70 -5.90
C SER A 439 -1.36 -4.18 -5.92
N VAL A 440 -2.29 -3.53 -5.22
CA VAL A 440 -2.30 -2.08 -5.00
C VAL A 440 -1.98 -1.77 -3.55
N TYR A 441 -1.05 -0.85 -3.31
CA TYR A 441 -0.77 -0.33 -1.99
C TYR A 441 -1.34 1.07 -1.80
N LYS A 442 -1.97 1.30 -0.64
CA LYS A 442 -2.47 2.61 -0.22
C LYS A 442 -1.83 2.99 1.11
N PRO A 443 -1.04 4.07 1.18
CA PRO A 443 -0.47 4.52 2.43
C PRO A 443 -1.54 4.81 3.48
N PRO A 444 -1.27 4.51 4.77
CA PRO A 444 -2.16 4.94 5.83
C PRO A 444 -2.16 6.48 5.91
N LEU A 445 -3.33 7.06 6.21
CA LEU A 445 -3.52 8.52 6.31
C LEU A 445 -2.58 9.17 7.33
N ILE A 446 -2.23 8.45 8.40
CA ILE A 446 -1.34 8.89 9.46
C ILE A 446 -0.34 7.77 9.74
N ALA A 447 0.88 8.15 10.12
CA ALA A 447 1.99 7.25 10.43
C ALA A 447 2.45 6.38 9.24
N SER A 448 2.28 6.88 8.01
CA SER A 448 2.98 6.36 6.84
C SER A 448 4.50 6.53 6.98
N HIS A 449 5.24 5.60 6.38
CA HIS A 449 6.68 5.71 6.27
C HIS A 449 7.06 6.98 5.46
N PRO A 450 8.15 7.70 5.77
CA PRO A 450 8.53 8.91 5.06
C PRO A 450 8.63 8.77 3.53
N ILE A 451 9.05 7.61 3.04
CA ILE A 451 9.13 7.28 1.61
C ILE A 451 7.74 7.35 0.93
N VAL A 452 6.69 6.91 1.62
CA VAL A 452 5.36 6.70 1.03
C VAL A 452 4.33 7.75 1.46
N GLN A 453 4.73 8.75 2.22
CA GLN A 453 3.78 9.71 2.82
C GLN A 453 3.17 10.72 1.84
N ASN A 454 3.77 10.88 0.65
CA ASN A 454 3.35 11.83 -0.38
C ASN A 454 2.72 11.15 -1.61
N MET A 455 2.41 9.86 -1.53
CA MET A 455 1.71 9.14 -2.58
C MET A 455 0.27 8.80 -2.17
N LYS A 456 -0.64 8.73 -3.14
CA LYS A 456 -2.05 8.37 -2.94
C LYS A 456 -2.23 6.86 -2.95
N GLU A 457 -1.66 6.22 -3.97
CA GLU A 457 -1.59 4.78 -4.14
C GLU A 457 -0.33 4.40 -4.93
N PHE A 458 -0.07 3.10 -5.05
CA PHE A 458 1.04 2.52 -5.78
C PHE A 458 0.63 1.16 -6.33
N ASP A 459 0.62 1.02 -7.64
CA ASP A 459 0.27 -0.22 -8.32
C ASP A 459 1.52 -1.05 -8.61
N PHE A 460 1.62 -2.24 -8.02
CA PHE A 460 2.65 -3.19 -8.43
C PHE A 460 2.29 -3.81 -9.78
N LEU A 461 3.29 -4.24 -10.54
CA LEU A 461 3.15 -4.83 -11.87
C LEU A 461 3.50 -6.32 -11.89
N THR A 462 4.45 -6.77 -11.07
CA THR A 462 4.50 -8.08 -10.41
C THR A 462 5.73 -8.11 -9.51
N SER A 463 5.56 -8.09 -8.20
CA SER A 463 6.68 -8.03 -7.25
C SER A 463 7.11 -9.41 -6.75
N CYS A 464 8.30 -9.53 -6.15
CA CYS A 464 8.61 -10.61 -5.19
C CYS A 464 8.40 -10.16 -3.73
N THR A 465 8.53 -11.11 -2.80
CA THR A 465 8.54 -10.83 -1.36
C THR A 465 9.96 -10.66 -0.81
N LEU A 466 10.09 -9.92 0.30
CA LEU A 466 11.36 -9.73 1.02
C LEU A 466 11.37 -10.48 2.35
N GLU A 467 12.52 -11.05 2.67
CA GLU A 467 12.91 -11.30 4.06
C GLU A 467 13.83 -10.17 4.53
N ALA A 468 13.58 -9.65 5.73
CA ALA A 468 14.37 -8.56 6.31
C ALA A 468 14.47 -8.73 7.84
N PRO A 469 15.42 -8.07 8.51
CA PRO A 469 15.54 -8.13 9.96
C PRO A 469 14.31 -7.51 10.64
N ILE A 470 13.88 -8.01 11.80
CA ILE A 470 12.68 -7.47 12.50
C ILE A 470 12.78 -5.98 12.87
N ASN A 471 13.98 -5.42 12.90
CA ASN A 471 14.26 -4.01 13.14
C ASN A 471 14.39 -3.19 11.84
N SER A 472 14.08 -3.76 10.67
CA SER A 472 13.92 -3.00 9.44
C SER A 472 12.71 -2.06 9.52
N GLU A 473 12.73 -1.02 8.71
CA GLU A 473 11.61 -0.13 8.50
C GLU A 473 10.70 -0.73 7.42
N ASN A 474 9.44 -0.98 7.81
CA ASN A 474 8.45 -1.62 6.93
C ASN A 474 7.81 -0.56 6.03
N VAL A 475 8.45 -0.27 4.91
CA VAL A 475 8.04 0.80 3.99
C VAL A 475 6.71 0.47 3.33
N ILE A 476 6.62 -0.72 2.71
CA ILE A 476 5.39 -1.26 2.13
C ILE A 476 5.23 -2.73 2.56
N ILE A 477 4.12 -2.99 3.25
CA ILE A 477 3.62 -4.33 3.53
C ILE A 477 2.42 -4.56 2.62
N GLY A 478 2.46 -5.62 1.83
CA GLY A 478 1.34 -6.09 1.04
C GLY A 478 0.33 -6.83 1.91
N TYR A 479 -0.96 -6.56 1.70
CA TYR A 479 -2.07 -7.16 2.45
C TYR A 479 -2.89 -8.06 1.53
N GLY A 480 -3.23 -9.26 2.00
CA GLY A 480 -4.07 -10.18 1.22
C GLY A 480 -3.37 -10.59 -0.08
N LEU A 481 -2.10 -10.98 0.01
CA LEU A 481 -1.33 -11.43 -1.14
C LEU A 481 -1.18 -12.94 -1.18
N LEU A 482 -1.01 -13.47 -2.37
CA LEU A 482 -0.45 -14.77 -2.69
C LEU A 482 1.03 -14.57 -3.00
N ALA A 483 1.92 -15.36 -2.41
CA ALA A 483 3.33 -15.45 -2.81
C ALA A 483 3.59 -16.82 -3.44
N GLU A 484 3.69 -16.82 -4.77
CA GLU A 484 3.83 -18.02 -5.57
C GLU A 484 5.30 -18.30 -5.91
N PRO A 485 5.87 -19.46 -5.53
CA PRO A 485 7.26 -19.76 -5.86
C PRO A 485 7.45 -19.88 -7.38
N GLY A 486 8.58 -19.40 -7.90
CA GLY A 486 8.92 -19.52 -9.32
C GLY A 486 9.09 -20.97 -9.78
N THR A 487 8.95 -21.21 -11.09
CA THR A 487 9.21 -22.50 -11.75
C THR A 487 10.13 -22.36 -12.94
N TYR A 488 11.15 -23.21 -13.06
CA TYR A 488 12.05 -23.19 -14.22
C TYR A 488 11.47 -23.86 -15.48
N SER A 489 10.19 -24.26 -15.45
CA SER A 489 9.51 -24.93 -16.56
C SER A 489 8.84 -23.98 -17.55
N THR A 490 8.79 -22.68 -17.27
CA THR A 490 8.08 -21.69 -18.08
C THR A 490 8.97 -20.49 -18.41
N GLN A 491 8.57 -19.71 -19.41
CA GLN A 491 9.20 -18.44 -19.71
C GLN A 491 8.94 -17.45 -18.55
N TYR A 492 9.99 -16.75 -18.12
CA TYR A 492 9.97 -15.82 -16.96
C TYR A 492 9.60 -16.45 -15.61
N PHE A 493 9.60 -17.77 -15.55
CA PHE A 493 9.48 -18.59 -14.34
C PHE A 493 8.16 -18.46 -13.56
N PHE A 494 7.08 -18.04 -14.22
CA PHE A 494 5.74 -18.06 -13.64
C PHE A 494 5.12 -19.45 -13.65
N ARG A 495 4.41 -19.82 -12.59
CA ARG A 495 3.63 -21.05 -12.57
C ARG A 495 2.29 -20.86 -13.29
N GLU A 496 1.83 -21.92 -13.96
CA GLU A 496 0.52 -21.93 -14.63
C GLU A 496 -0.63 -22.02 -13.63
N MET A 497 -0.49 -22.87 -12.61
CA MET A 497 -1.51 -23.09 -11.58
C MET A 497 -1.19 -22.27 -10.33
N ARG A 498 -1.96 -21.20 -10.16
CA ARG A 498 -1.95 -20.35 -8.97
C ARG A 498 -2.69 -21.02 -7.82
N SER A 499 -2.17 -20.87 -6.59
CA SER A 499 -2.80 -21.32 -5.34
C SER A 499 -2.76 -22.83 -5.05
N THR A 500 -1.55 -23.36 -4.88
CA THR A 500 -1.28 -24.72 -4.38
C THR A 500 -0.93 -24.73 -2.88
N LEU A 501 -0.83 -25.91 -2.24
CA LEU A 501 -0.60 -26.03 -0.79
C LEU A 501 0.76 -25.48 -0.29
N ASP A 502 1.72 -25.33 -1.18
CA ASP A 502 3.02 -24.69 -0.96
C ASP A 502 2.99 -23.17 -1.21
N THR A 503 1.92 -22.63 -1.80
CA THR A 503 1.72 -21.18 -1.91
C THR A 503 1.53 -20.58 -0.51
N GLU A 504 2.24 -19.49 -0.26
CA GLU A 504 2.17 -18.70 0.97
C GLU A 504 1.13 -17.59 0.79
N GLN A 505 0.35 -17.26 1.84
CA GLN A 505 -0.76 -16.30 1.71
C GLN A 505 -0.84 -15.35 2.91
N GLY A 506 -0.97 -14.05 2.65
CA GLY A 506 -1.27 -13.08 3.70
C GLY A 506 -0.47 -11.79 3.58
N LEU A 507 0.38 -11.56 4.59
CA LEU A 507 1.14 -10.33 4.77
C LEU A 507 2.60 -10.55 4.38
N PHE A 508 3.12 -9.73 3.46
CA PHE A 508 4.52 -9.82 3.01
C PHE A 508 5.16 -8.44 2.88
N LEU A 509 6.46 -8.36 3.12
CA LEU A 509 7.24 -7.17 2.79
C LEU A 509 7.42 -7.10 1.27
N GLN A 510 7.02 -5.99 0.66
CA GLN A 510 7.33 -5.65 -0.74
C GLN A 510 8.37 -4.53 -0.81
N VAL A 511 8.45 -3.68 0.22
CA VAL A 511 9.51 -2.67 0.34
C VAL A 511 9.98 -2.60 1.79
N ALA A 512 11.30 -2.72 1.99
CA ALA A 512 11.93 -2.63 3.30
C ALA A 512 13.11 -1.65 3.26
N ALA A 513 13.34 -0.95 4.37
CA ALA A 513 14.53 -0.13 4.54
C ALA A 513 15.32 -0.53 5.79
N VAL A 514 16.64 -0.45 5.71
CA VAL A 514 17.54 -0.81 6.81
C VAL A 514 18.54 0.32 7.04
N ARG A 515 18.71 0.71 8.31
CA ARG A 515 19.81 1.59 8.73
C ARG A 515 21.06 0.74 8.97
N TYR A 516 22.17 1.10 8.34
CA TYR A 516 23.43 0.35 8.48
C TYR A 516 24.62 1.31 8.66
N GLY A 517 25.20 1.32 9.86
CA GLY A 517 26.17 2.34 10.24
C GLY A 517 25.57 3.75 10.07
N ARG A 518 26.30 4.63 9.40
CA ARG A 518 25.81 5.99 9.10
C ARG A 518 24.90 6.06 7.88
N GLY A 519 24.74 4.99 7.10
CA GLY A 519 23.99 4.97 5.85
C GLY A 519 22.69 4.18 5.92
N ARG A 520 22.05 4.05 4.76
CA ARG A 520 20.70 3.49 4.61
C ARG A 520 20.61 2.63 3.37
N VAL A 521 19.82 1.57 3.45
CA VAL A 521 19.50 0.67 2.33
C VAL A 521 18.00 0.66 2.15
N VAL A 522 17.53 0.74 0.91
CA VAL A 522 16.12 0.51 0.52
C VAL A 522 16.10 -0.63 -0.48
N ALA A 523 15.26 -1.63 -0.23
CA ALA A 523 15.02 -2.75 -1.13
C ALA A 523 13.60 -2.67 -1.67
N PHE A 524 13.46 -2.76 -3.00
CA PHE A 524 12.21 -2.63 -3.74
C PHE A 524 12.08 -3.78 -4.75
N THR A 525 10.92 -4.43 -4.79
CA THR A 525 10.78 -5.79 -5.36
C THR A 525 10.12 -5.88 -6.74
N ASP A 526 9.90 -4.76 -7.43
CA ASP A 526 9.17 -4.74 -8.70
C ASP A 526 9.79 -3.77 -9.71
N SER A 527 10.76 -4.24 -10.47
CA SER A 527 11.47 -3.40 -11.43
C SER A 527 10.54 -2.83 -12.51
N THR A 528 9.49 -3.56 -12.88
CA THR A 528 8.63 -3.14 -13.99
C THR A 528 8.02 -1.76 -13.77
N CYS A 529 7.73 -1.39 -12.51
CA CYS A 529 7.17 -0.08 -12.12
C CYS A 529 7.96 1.15 -12.58
N PHE A 530 9.25 1.02 -12.90
CA PHE A 530 10.10 2.14 -13.35
C PHE A 530 10.40 2.14 -14.85
N SER A 531 9.79 1.21 -15.60
CA SER A 531 9.85 1.22 -17.06
C SER A 531 9.18 2.46 -17.64
N ASN A 532 9.72 2.98 -18.75
CA ASN A 532 9.20 4.21 -19.38
C ASN A 532 7.70 4.15 -19.72
N PHE A 533 7.14 2.97 -20.01
CA PHE A 533 5.71 2.86 -20.34
C PHE A 533 4.78 3.21 -19.17
N CYS A 534 5.24 3.14 -17.92
CA CYS A 534 4.39 3.37 -16.75
C CYS A 534 4.97 4.33 -15.71
N MET A 535 6.27 4.62 -15.69
CA MET A 535 6.92 5.33 -14.57
C MET A 535 6.26 6.69 -14.20
N PHE A 536 5.64 7.38 -15.17
CA PHE A 536 4.99 8.68 -14.97
C PHE A 536 3.53 8.60 -14.54
N MET A 537 3.05 7.40 -14.20
CA MET A 537 1.74 7.22 -13.61
C MET A 537 1.76 7.53 -12.11
N ASP A 538 0.56 7.76 -11.58
CA ASP A 538 0.39 8.23 -10.21
C ASP A 538 1.02 7.27 -9.19
N GLY A 539 1.75 7.84 -8.23
CA GLY A 539 2.42 7.10 -7.17
C GLY A 539 3.90 6.81 -7.41
N TYR A 540 4.30 6.39 -8.61
CA TYR A 540 5.68 5.96 -8.89
C TYR A 540 6.72 7.08 -8.75
N THR A 541 6.42 8.27 -9.27
CA THR A 541 7.29 9.44 -9.15
C THR A 541 7.46 9.87 -7.69
N ASN A 542 6.35 10.00 -6.95
CA ASN A 542 6.38 10.36 -5.53
C ASN A 542 7.11 9.32 -4.68
N PHE A 543 6.95 8.04 -4.97
CA PHE A 543 7.68 6.95 -4.32
C PHE A 543 9.19 7.09 -4.57
N ASN A 544 9.61 7.25 -5.83
CA ASN A 544 11.02 7.40 -6.19
C ASN A 544 11.66 8.61 -5.49
N LEU A 545 11.01 9.79 -5.54
CA LEU A 545 11.51 10.97 -4.85
C LEU A 545 11.58 10.77 -3.33
N GLY A 546 10.61 10.04 -2.75
CA GLY A 546 10.60 9.65 -1.34
C GLY A 546 11.77 8.72 -0.97
N VAL A 547 12.06 7.71 -1.80
CA VAL A 547 13.22 6.81 -1.64
C VAL A 547 14.52 7.63 -1.70
N MET A 548 14.66 8.46 -2.73
CA MET A 548 15.88 9.24 -2.94
C MET A 548 16.11 10.26 -1.80
N GLU A 549 15.08 10.96 -1.34
CA GLU A 549 15.21 11.88 -0.19
C GLU A 549 15.57 11.13 1.09
N TYR A 550 15.01 9.93 1.30
CA TYR A 550 15.34 9.08 2.44
C TYR A 550 16.79 8.59 2.41
N LEU A 551 17.26 8.14 1.23
CA LEU A 551 18.63 7.65 1.01
C LEU A 551 19.66 8.78 0.96
N ASN A 552 19.26 10.01 0.61
CA ASN A 552 20.13 11.18 0.56
C ASN A 552 20.46 11.75 1.96
N ARG A 553 20.42 10.92 3.00
CA ARG A 553 20.68 11.30 4.40
C ARG A 553 21.64 10.35 5.11
N LYS A 554 22.35 10.86 6.11
CA LYS A 554 23.17 10.08 7.05
C LYS A 554 22.47 9.94 8.39
N ASN A 555 22.51 8.76 9.00
CA ASN A 555 21.95 8.53 10.33
C ASN A 555 22.71 9.30 11.41
N MET A 556 21.96 9.86 12.36
CA MET A 556 22.46 10.62 13.50
C MET A 556 21.85 10.17 14.83
N TYR A 557 20.60 9.69 14.81
CA TYR A 557 19.82 9.35 16.00
C TYR A 557 19.24 7.92 15.90
N ASP A 558 20.00 7.00 15.34
CA ASP A 558 19.62 5.58 15.18
C ASP A 558 19.22 4.90 16.50
N PHE A 559 19.84 5.30 17.61
CA PHE A 559 19.54 4.82 18.96
C PHE A 559 18.20 5.30 19.54
N ALA A 560 17.57 6.33 18.97
CA ALA A 560 16.38 6.96 19.55
C ALA A 560 15.20 5.98 19.66
N ASN A 561 14.96 5.16 18.63
CA ASN A 561 13.91 4.14 18.64
C ASN A 561 14.10 3.15 19.80
N ILE A 562 15.36 2.73 20.07
CA ILE A 562 15.70 1.82 21.17
C ILE A 562 15.48 2.51 22.52
N VAL A 563 15.90 3.78 22.66
CA VAL A 563 15.69 4.54 23.91
C VAL A 563 14.20 4.69 24.19
N PHE A 564 13.39 5.07 23.20
CA PHE A 564 11.94 5.15 23.34
C PHE A 564 11.33 3.81 23.75
N PHE A 565 11.77 2.71 23.15
CA PHE A 565 11.31 1.38 23.51
C PHE A 565 11.65 1.03 24.97
N LEU A 566 12.90 1.25 25.39
CA LEU A 566 13.34 0.98 26.77
C LEU A 566 12.59 1.82 27.79
N VAL A 567 12.41 3.12 27.53
CA VAL A 567 11.57 4.01 28.37
C VAL A 567 10.13 3.50 28.42
N GLY A 568 9.61 3.04 27.29
CA GLY A 568 8.30 2.41 27.16
C GLY A 568 8.11 1.21 28.09
N ILE A 569 9.04 0.26 28.05
CA ILE A 569 9.02 -0.97 28.83
C ILE A 569 9.25 -0.71 30.33
N ILE A 570 10.21 0.13 30.69
CA ILE A 570 10.49 0.49 32.09
C ILE A 570 9.26 1.17 32.70
N SER A 571 8.66 2.11 31.97
CA SER A 571 7.46 2.83 32.43
C SER A 571 6.26 1.88 32.56
N LEU A 572 6.11 0.89 31.68
CA LEU A 572 5.09 -0.15 31.81
C LEU A 572 5.29 -0.97 33.09
N ALA A 573 6.52 -1.42 33.35
CA ALA A 573 6.85 -2.21 34.53
C ALA A 573 6.54 -1.42 35.83
N LEU A 574 6.90 -0.13 35.88
CA LEU A 574 6.59 0.76 36.99
C LEU A 574 5.07 0.99 37.14
N ALA A 575 4.35 1.18 36.03
CA ALA A 575 2.89 1.31 36.03
C ALA A 575 2.21 0.07 36.61
N LEU A 576 2.72 -1.13 36.29
CA LEU A 576 2.21 -2.39 36.83
C LEU A 576 2.60 -2.60 38.31
N TYR A 577 3.82 -2.22 38.70
CA TYR A 577 4.34 -2.35 40.06
C TYR A 577 3.59 -1.46 41.07
N PHE A 578 3.47 -0.16 40.78
CA PHE A 578 2.83 0.80 41.69
C PHE A 578 1.30 0.63 41.78
N ASN A 579 0.71 -0.14 40.87
CA ASN A 579 -0.74 -0.32 40.79
C ASN A 579 -1.25 -1.66 41.35
N ARG A 580 -0.43 -2.37 42.15
CA ARG A 580 -0.77 -3.66 42.78
C ARG A 580 -2.04 -3.68 43.68
N PRO A 581 -2.47 -2.60 44.37
CA PRO A 581 -3.63 -2.69 45.28
C PRO A 581 -5.00 -2.47 44.60
N LEU A 582 -5.06 -2.23 43.28
CA LEU A 582 -6.32 -2.01 42.56
C LEU A 582 -6.59 -3.19 41.60
N SER A 583 -7.79 -3.78 41.66
CA SER A 583 -8.27 -4.85 40.77
C SER A 583 -9.66 -4.52 40.19
N GLY A 584 -9.98 -5.06 39.02
CA GLY A 584 -11.32 -4.99 38.43
C GLY A 584 -11.51 -3.99 37.27
N LEU A 585 -12.78 -3.86 36.85
CA LEU A 585 -13.18 -3.17 35.61
C LEU A 585 -12.79 -1.69 35.56
N LYS A 586 -12.84 -0.97 36.69
CA LYS A 586 -12.43 0.44 36.74
C LYS A 586 -10.98 0.65 36.33
N LYS A 587 -10.10 -0.26 36.77
CA LYS A 587 -8.67 -0.14 36.53
C LYS A 587 -8.37 -0.30 35.05
N ILE A 588 -8.83 -1.40 34.44
CA ILE A 588 -8.60 -1.66 33.01
C ILE A 588 -9.19 -0.56 32.12
N LEU A 589 -10.38 -0.03 32.44
CA LEU A 589 -10.97 1.09 31.70
C LEU A 589 -10.14 2.38 31.83
N SER A 590 -9.59 2.66 33.02
CA SER A 590 -8.72 3.83 33.21
C SER A 590 -7.43 3.69 32.40
N PHE A 591 -6.84 2.49 32.33
CA PHE A 591 -5.70 2.21 31.45
C PHE A 591 -6.06 2.39 29.97
N VAL A 592 -7.20 1.87 29.52
CA VAL A 592 -7.64 2.04 28.13
C VAL A 592 -7.81 3.52 27.77
N ILE A 593 -8.43 4.32 28.64
CA ILE A 593 -8.60 5.77 28.41
C ILE A 593 -7.25 6.51 28.39
N VAL A 594 -6.36 6.21 29.33
CA VAL A 594 -5.05 6.86 29.40
C VAL A 594 -4.17 6.47 28.22
N GLY A 595 -4.18 5.19 27.84
CA GLY A 595 -3.49 4.69 26.66
C GLY A 595 -4.04 5.28 25.37
N SER A 596 -5.37 5.42 25.25
CA SER A 596 -5.98 6.03 24.08
C SER A 596 -5.63 7.52 23.96
N LEU A 597 -5.57 8.25 25.08
CA LEU A 597 -5.11 9.64 25.10
C LEU A 597 -3.63 9.74 24.69
N ALA A 598 -2.76 8.89 25.24
CA ALA A 598 -1.34 8.84 24.89
C ALA A 598 -1.13 8.56 23.40
N PHE A 599 -1.83 7.55 22.86
CA PHE A 599 -1.81 7.19 21.45
C PHE A 599 -2.30 8.35 20.57
N SER A 600 -3.41 8.99 20.95
CA SER A 600 -4.02 10.10 20.19
C SER A 600 -3.14 11.35 20.12
N ILE A 601 -2.23 11.52 21.08
CA ILE A 601 -1.24 12.61 21.07
C ILE A 601 0.02 12.18 20.32
N ALA A 602 0.53 10.98 20.60
CA ALA A 602 1.80 10.49 20.05
C ALA A 602 1.75 10.35 18.52
N ILE A 603 0.74 9.66 17.98
CA ILE A 603 0.66 9.33 16.56
C ILE A 603 0.71 10.60 15.67
N PRO A 604 -0.16 11.62 15.86
CA PRO A 604 -0.09 12.83 15.07
C PRO A 604 1.22 13.60 15.26
N SER A 605 1.78 13.61 16.48
CA SER A 605 3.02 14.34 16.77
C SER A 605 4.19 13.81 15.96
N PHE A 606 4.38 12.48 15.94
CA PHE A 606 5.45 11.86 15.17
C PHE A 606 5.19 11.90 13.67
N TYR A 607 3.93 11.72 13.24
CA TYR A 607 3.57 11.88 11.83
C TYR A 607 3.92 13.28 11.29
N ILE A 608 3.54 14.34 12.02
CA ILE A 608 3.87 15.73 11.64
C ILE A 608 5.38 15.94 11.64
N ALA A 609 6.09 15.45 12.67
CA ALA A 609 7.54 15.57 12.75
C ALA A 609 8.25 14.92 11.55
N ASN A 610 7.82 13.72 11.15
CA ASN A 610 8.36 13.02 9.98
C ASN A 610 8.03 13.76 8.68
N LYS A 611 6.78 14.21 8.52
CA LYS A 611 6.34 14.93 7.32
C LYS A 611 7.13 16.22 7.08
N VAL A 612 7.39 16.97 8.15
CA VAL A 612 8.22 18.19 8.09
C VAL A 612 9.68 17.84 7.82
N SER A 613 10.17 16.71 8.33
CA SER A 613 11.57 16.31 8.18
C SER A 613 11.90 15.76 6.78
N TYR A 614 10.91 15.20 6.08
CA TYR A 614 11.05 14.52 4.79
C TYR A 614 10.13 15.12 3.72
N PRO A 615 10.33 16.40 3.32
CA PRO A 615 9.62 16.98 2.19
C PRO A 615 10.09 16.33 0.88
N LEU A 616 9.25 16.33 -0.15
CA LEU A 616 9.72 15.98 -1.49
C LEU A 616 10.80 16.99 -1.95
N PRO A 617 11.86 16.52 -2.63
CA PRO A 617 12.88 17.40 -3.19
C PRO A 617 12.27 18.29 -4.29
N ALA A 618 12.78 19.50 -4.41
CA ALA A 618 12.47 20.39 -5.53
C ALA A 618 13.47 20.15 -6.67
N SER A 619 13.02 20.31 -7.93
CA SER A 619 13.92 20.25 -9.07
C SER A 619 14.87 21.46 -9.09
N TYR A 620 16.11 21.25 -9.52
CA TYR A 620 17.11 22.31 -9.71
C TYR A 620 17.29 22.68 -11.18
N LYS A 621 16.67 21.93 -12.09
CA LYS A 621 16.56 22.19 -13.53
C LYS A 621 15.08 22.33 -13.89
N ASP A 622 14.82 23.19 -14.86
CA ASP A 622 13.51 23.26 -15.51
C ASP A 622 13.37 22.12 -16.52
N TYR A 623 12.15 21.62 -16.66
CA TYR A 623 11.79 20.59 -17.64
C TYR A 623 10.32 20.70 -18.00
N THR A 624 9.98 20.30 -19.22
CA THR A 624 8.63 20.45 -19.77
C THR A 624 7.70 19.39 -19.22
N ARG A 625 6.56 19.83 -18.67
CA ARG A 625 5.53 18.98 -18.08
C ARG A 625 4.23 19.04 -18.86
N ILE A 626 3.65 17.88 -19.12
CA ILE A 626 2.39 17.75 -19.85
C ILE A 626 1.34 17.16 -18.93
N CYS A 627 0.35 17.97 -18.59
CA CYS A 627 -0.79 17.57 -17.77
C CYS A 627 -1.84 16.92 -18.65
N PHE A 628 -2.17 15.66 -18.39
CA PHE A 628 -3.32 14.98 -18.98
C PHE A 628 -4.48 15.05 -17.98
N ASP A 629 -5.55 15.76 -18.33
CA ASP A 629 -6.75 15.81 -17.49
C ASP A 629 -7.48 14.47 -17.60
N SER A 630 -7.61 13.74 -16.50
CA SER A 630 -8.37 12.48 -16.43
C SER A 630 -9.79 12.70 -15.92
N LYS A 631 -10.05 13.85 -15.28
CA LYS A 631 -11.35 14.12 -14.67
C LYS A 631 -12.45 14.35 -15.70
N HIS A 632 -12.22 15.22 -16.68
CA HIS A 632 -13.22 15.64 -17.66
C HIS A 632 -13.15 14.83 -18.94
N SER A 633 -12.03 14.17 -19.17
CA SER A 633 -11.75 13.38 -20.36
C SER A 633 -12.29 11.95 -20.31
N GLY A 634 -12.75 11.47 -21.46
CA GLY A 634 -13.31 10.13 -21.68
C GLY A 634 -12.31 9.07 -22.16
N TYR A 635 -11.07 9.06 -21.65
CA TYR A 635 -10.04 8.06 -21.97
C TYR A 635 -9.61 7.24 -20.75
N ILE A 636 -8.80 6.21 -20.99
CA ILE A 636 -8.12 5.40 -19.98
C ILE A 636 -6.63 5.38 -20.29
N ILE A 637 -5.80 5.62 -19.27
CA ILE A 637 -4.36 5.35 -19.26
C ILE A 637 -4.09 4.27 -18.21
N SER A 638 -3.36 3.22 -18.55
CA SER A 638 -3.16 2.05 -17.69
C SER A 638 -1.68 1.79 -17.37
N PRO A 639 -1.33 1.51 -16.10
CA PRO A 639 0.03 1.08 -15.71
C PRO A 639 0.38 -0.31 -16.21
N SER A 640 -0.59 -1.07 -16.67
CA SER A 640 -0.40 -2.44 -17.14
C SER A 640 -0.97 -2.59 -18.56
N PRO A 641 -0.29 -2.07 -19.60
CA PRO A 641 -0.80 -2.01 -20.96
C PRO A 641 -1.18 -3.39 -21.56
N THR A 642 -0.64 -4.49 -21.03
CA THR A 642 -1.01 -5.87 -21.42
C THR A 642 -2.27 -6.42 -20.76
N THR A 643 -2.73 -5.83 -19.65
CA THR A 643 -3.95 -6.24 -18.93
C THR A 643 -5.08 -5.20 -19.02
N ALA A 644 -4.80 -4.06 -19.67
CA ALA A 644 -5.77 -3.03 -19.96
C ALA A 644 -6.93 -3.61 -20.79
N THR A 645 -8.14 -3.11 -20.52
CA THR A 645 -9.43 -3.60 -20.99
C THR A 645 -9.50 -3.96 -22.48
N THR A 646 -10.42 -4.85 -22.87
CA THR A 646 -10.65 -5.24 -24.29
C THR A 646 -11.06 -4.09 -25.22
N ASP A 647 -11.36 -2.89 -24.70
CA ASP A 647 -11.77 -1.73 -25.48
C ASP A 647 -10.60 -0.78 -25.79
N THR A 648 -9.77 -1.18 -26.75
CA THR A 648 -8.60 -0.42 -27.21
C THR A 648 -8.94 0.96 -27.77
N LYS A 649 -10.22 1.26 -28.04
CA LYS A 649 -10.67 2.55 -28.56
C LYS A 649 -10.65 3.67 -27.50
N LYS A 650 -10.64 3.29 -26.22
CA LYS A 650 -10.57 4.22 -25.08
C LYS A 650 -9.19 4.29 -24.44
N LEU A 651 -8.26 3.42 -24.86
CA LEU A 651 -6.89 3.43 -24.37
C LEU A 651 -6.06 4.46 -25.15
N TYR A 652 -5.31 5.28 -24.43
CA TYR A 652 -4.42 6.32 -24.98
C TYR A 652 -3.03 6.19 -24.35
N ASP A 653 -2.61 4.97 -24.03
CA ASP A 653 -1.33 4.69 -23.37
C ASP A 653 -0.17 5.14 -24.27
N THR A 654 -0.23 4.82 -25.57
CA THR A 654 0.85 5.18 -26.50
C THR A 654 0.95 6.69 -26.67
N PHE A 655 -0.18 7.40 -26.82
CA PHE A 655 -0.20 8.87 -26.92
C PHE A 655 0.32 9.56 -25.65
N PHE A 656 0.05 9.00 -24.47
CA PHE A 656 0.65 9.50 -23.23
C PHE A 656 2.16 9.24 -23.19
N VAL A 657 2.58 8.02 -23.50
CA VAL A 657 3.97 7.57 -23.39
C VAL A 657 4.87 8.22 -24.46
N TRP A 658 4.37 8.52 -25.66
CA TRP A 658 5.17 9.09 -26.76
C TRP A 658 5.58 10.53 -26.53
N THR A 659 4.90 11.27 -25.66
CA THR A 659 5.40 12.57 -25.18
C THR A 659 6.80 12.47 -24.56
N GLN A 660 7.15 11.33 -23.95
CA GLN A 660 8.46 11.10 -23.37
C GLN A 660 9.58 11.01 -24.41
N ARG A 661 9.27 10.57 -25.65
CA ARG A 661 10.24 10.52 -26.76
C ARG A 661 10.70 11.91 -27.21
N LEU A 662 9.98 12.94 -26.79
CA LEU A 662 10.30 14.36 -27.01
C LEU A 662 11.08 14.97 -25.82
N GLY A 663 11.37 14.17 -24.79
CA GLY A 663 12.00 14.65 -23.55
C GLY A 663 11.02 15.32 -22.57
N TYR A 664 9.72 15.19 -22.79
CA TYR A 664 8.69 15.77 -21.92
C TYR A 664 8.26 14.80 -20.82
N VAL A 665 7.81 15.36 -19.70
CA VAL A 665 7.36 14.61 -18.52
C VAL A 665 5.84 14.66 -18.43
N PRO A 666 5.12 13.61 -18.85
CA PRO A 666 3.67 13.57 -18.71
C PRO A 666 3.26 13.26 -17.26
N TYR A 667 2.05 13.65 -16.86
CA TYR A 667 1.41 13.24 -15.60
C TYR A 667 -0.11 13.33 -15.71
N LEU A 668 -0.82 12.62 -14.84
CA LEU A 668 -2.28 12.61 -14.79
C LEU A 668 -2.81 13.59 -13.72
N GLU A 669 -3.88 14.29 -14.04
CA GLU A 669 -4.65 15.10 -13.08
C GLU A 669 -6.06 14.52 -12.95
N GLU A 670 -6.32 13.84 -11.83
CA GLU A 670 -7.58 13.14 -11.58
C GLU A 670 -8.62 13.96 -10.80
N GLU A 671 -8.22 15.08 -10.15
CA GLU A 671 -9.08 15.74 -9.15
C GLU A 671 -9.73 17.03 -9.63
N LYS A 672 -8.96 18.08 -9.87
CA LYS A 672 -9.51 19.38 -10.27
C LYS A 672 -8.46 20.14 -11.05
N ILE A 673 -8.89 20.72 -12.17
CA ILE A 673 -8.10 21.73 -12.84
C ILE A 673 -8.20 23.03 -12.02
N ASP A 674 -7.13 23.37 -11.32
CA ASP A 674 -7.04 24.56 -10.49
C ASP A 674 -5.69 25.27 -10.73
N ASN A 675 -5.47 26.40 -10.06
CA ASN A 675 -4.20 27.12 -10.23
C ASN A 675 -2.99 26.28 -9.77
N ASN A 676 -3.13 25.30 -8.86
CA ASN A 676 -2.01 24.49 -8.40
C ASN A 676 -1.61 23.44 -9.44
N SER A 677 -2.58 22.78 -10.07
CA SER A 677 -2.31 21.82 -11.15
C SER A 677 -1.82 22.55 -12.41
N LEU A 678 -2.42 23.69 -12.76
CA LEU A 678 -2.02 24.49 -13.92
C LEU A 678 -0.66 25.17 -13.78
N ASN A 679 -0.27 25.64 -12.58
CA ASN A 679 1.07 26.23 -12.37
C ASN A 679 2.22 25.22 -12.55
N LYS A 680 1.92 23.92 -12.53
CA LYS A 680 2.90 22.85 -12.78
C LYS A 680 2.91 22.40 -14.24
N ALA A 681 1.94 22.80 -15.06
CA ALA A 681 1.82 22.34 -16.43
C ALA A 681 2.45 23.35 -17.40
N ASP A 682 3.24 22.86 -18.35
CA ASP A 682 3.68 23.67 -19.50
C ASP A 682 2.70 23.50 -20.69
N ALA A 683 1.99 22.37 -20.72
CA ALA A 683 0.83 22.11 -21.58
C ALA A 683 -0.22 21.29 -20.84
N VAL A 684 -1.49 21.51 -21.18
CA VAL A 684 -2.66 20.75 -20.70
C VAL A 684 -3.31 20.06 -21.89
N VAL A 685 -3.61 18.77 -21.75
CA VAL A 685 -4.24 17.93 -22.76
C VAL A 685 -5.57 17.42 -22.21
N ILE A 686 -6.65 17.68 -22.94
CA ILE A 686 -8.02 17.21 -22.65
C ILE A 686 -8.46 16.38 -23.85
N ILE A 687 -8.85 15.12 -23.63
CA ILE A 687 -9.17 14.17 -24.71
C ILE A 687 -10.58 13.64 -24.52
N ASN A 688 -11.43 13.77 -25.53
CA ASN A 688 -12.84 13.36 -25.50
C ASN A 688 -13.55 13.88 -24.25
N PRO A 689 -13.60 15.20 -24.02
CA PRO A 689 -14.25 15.74 -22.84
C PRO A 689 -15.73 15.31 -22.81
N ASP A 690 -16.16 14.62 -21.75
CA ASP A 690 -17.51 14.05 -21.61
C ASP A 690 -18.21 14.44 -20.29
N LYS A 691 -17.53 15.25 -19.46
CA LYS A 691 -18.07 15.86 -18.24
C LYS A 691 -17.95 17.37 -18.30
N SER A 692 -18.91 18.06 -17.68
CA SER A 692 -18.95 19.52 -17.66
C SER A 692 -17.88 20.14 -16.76
N PHE A 693 -17.45 21.35 -17.11
CA PHE A 693 -16.48 22.13 -16.35
C PHE A 693 -17.20 23.13 -15.42
N SER A 694 -16.68 23.33 -14.21
CA SER A 694 -17.16 24.41 -13.33
C SER A 694 -16.68 25.78 -13.83
N GLU A 695 -17.39 26.86 -13.47
CA GLU A 695 -16.98 28.23 -13.79
C GLU A 695 -15.57 28.55 -13.28
N ASP A 696 -15.20 28.05 -12.09
CA ASP A 696 -13.86 28.21 -11.53
C ASP A 696 -12.78 27.53 -12.40
N GLU A 697 -13.05 26.33 -12.92
CA GLU A 697 -12.13 25.58 -13.79
C GLU A 697 -11.93 26.31 -15.13
N ILE A 698 -13.02 26.79 -15.73
CA ILE A 698 -12.97 27.57 -16.99
C ILE A 698 -12.17 28.86 -16.79
N ASN A 699 -12.42 29.59 -15.69
CA ASN A 699 -11.68 30.80 -15.37
C ASN A 699 -10.19 30.53 -15.13
N ALA A 700 -9.87 29.43 -14.46
CA ALA A 700 -8.49 29.02 -14.22
C ALA A 700 -7.77 28.67 -15.53
N LEU A 701 -8.39 27.88 -16.41
CA LEU A 701 -7.87 27.54 -17.74
C LEU A 701 -7.69 28.76 -18.62
N SER A 702 -8.68 29.66 -18.66
CA SER A 702 -8.61 30.89 -19.45
C SER A 702 -7.43 31.76 -19.01
N ASN A 703 -7.27 31.97 -17.71
CA ASN A 703 -6.15 32.72 -17.13
C ASN A 703 -4.79 32.03 -17.38
N TYR A 704 -4.75 30.71 -17.29
CA TYR A 704 -3.55 29.92 -17.61
C TYR A 704 -3.10 30.13 -19.06
N VAL A 705 -4.03 30.00 -20.02
CA VAL A 705 -3.73 30.24 -21.44
C VAL A 705 -3.32 31.70 -21.67
N GLU A 706 -4.06 32.68 -21.17
CA GLU A 706 -3.73 34.10 -21.33
C GLU A 706 -2.30 34.44 -20.86
N LYS A 707 -1.82 33.77 -19.80
CA LYS A 707 -0.47 33.94 -19.24
C LYS A 707 0.65 33.25 -20.01
N GLY A 708 0.35 32.45 -21.04
CA GLY A 708 1.36 31.70 -21.81
C GLY A 708 1.19 30.18 -21.75
N GLY A 709 0.17 29.69 -21.05
CA GLY A 709 -0.18 28.28 -21.01
C GLY A 709 -0.59 27.73 -22.38
N LYS A 710 -0.36 26.44 -22.57
CA LYS A 710 -0.70 25.71 -23.80
C LYS A 710 -1.81 24.73 -23.52
N LEU A 711 -2.85 24.71 -24.35
CA LEU A 711 -4.01 23.84 -24.20
C LEU A 711 -4.26 23.08 -25.50
N LEU A 712 -4.31 21.75 -25.43
CA LEU A 712 -4.73 20.87 -26.50
C LEU A 712 -6.06 20.21 -26.12
N VAL A 713 -7.10 20.46 -26.91
CA VAL A 713 -8.40 19.79 -26.78
C VAL A 713 -8.56 18.85 -27.96
N ALA A 714 -8.49 17.55 -27.71
CA ALA A 714 -8.75 16.52 -28.70
C ALA A 714 -10.16 15.96 -28.51
N ASP A 715 -10.93 15.85 -29.58
CA ASP A 715 -12.28 15.26 -29.56
C ASP A 715 -12.49 14.37 -30.79
N SER A 716 -13.53 13.54 -30.79
CA SER A 716 -13.85 12.67 -31.93
C SER A 716 -15.35 12.54 -32.11
N VAL A 717 -15.77 12.23 -33.34
CA VAL A 717 -17.17 11.88 -33.64
C VAL A 717 -17.67 10.68 -32.82
N LEU A 718 -16.77 9.86 -32.27
CA LEU A 718 -17.10 8.77 -31.35
C LEU A 718 -17.51 9.25 -29.95
N ASN A 719 -17.14 10.48 -29.57
CA ASN A 719 -17.53 11.10 -28.30
C ASN A 719 -18.92 11.74 -28.40
N VAL A 720 -19.96 10.91 -28.29
CA VAL A 720 -21.36 11.33 -28.41
C VAL A 720 -21.84 12.30 -27.34
N ASN A 721 -21.14 12.36 -26.19
CA ASN A 721 -21.48 13.21 -25.05
C ASN A 721 -20.52 14.40 -24.91
N SER A 722 -19.90 14.84 -26.01
CA SER A 722 -18.86 15.86 -25.95
C SER A 722 -19.32 17.14 -25.25
N THR A 723 -18.53 17.55 -24.26
CA THR A 723 -18.62 18.83 -23.56
C THR A 723 -17.58 19.83 -24.04
N ALA A 724 -16.82 19.52 -25.11
CA ALA A 724 -15.71 20.35 -25.59
C ALA A 724 -16.10 21.82 -25.81
N ASN A 725 -17.28 22.06 -26.39
CA ASN A 725 -17.78 23.40 -26.67
C ASN A 725 -18.09 24.24 -25.43
N GLU A 726 -18.30 23.62 -24.25
CA GLU A 726 -18.45 24.37 -23.00
C GLU A 726 -17.17 25.16 -22.67
N LEU A 727 -16.00 24.60 -22.99
CA LEU A 727 -14.70 25.22 -22.81
C LEU A 727 -14.28 26.07 -24.02
N LEU A 728 -14.39 25.52 -25.24
CA LEU A 728 -13.84 26.14 -26.44
C LEU A 728 -14.48 27.49 -26.81
N GLN A 729 -15.76 27.68 -26.47
CA GLN A 729 -16.47 28.93 -26.72
C GLN A 729 -15.79 30.16 -26.07
N TYR A 730 -15.09 29.97 -24.95
CA TYR A 730 -14.36 31.04 -24.25
C TYR A 730 -13.09 31.47 -25.01
N PHE A 731 -12.63 30.64 -25.93
CA PHE A 731 -11.48 30.92 -26.81
C PHE A 731 -11.90 31.27 -28.24
N GLY A 732 -13.20 31.49 -28.48
CA GLY A 732 -13.74 31.81 -29.81
C GLY A 732 -13.63 30.66 -30.81
N MET A 733 -13.65 29.42 -30.32
CA MET A 733 -13.55 28.20 -31.12
C MET A 733 -14.71 27.25 -30.82
N TRP A 734 -15.13 26.48 -31.82
CA TRP A 734 -16.22 25.50 -31.68
C TRP A 734 -15.98 24.27 -32.54
N ILE A 735 -16.52 23.16 -32.10
CA ILE A 735 -16.61 21.91 -32.85
C ILE A 735 -18.06 21.70 -33.29
N THR A 736 -18.26 21.35 -34.56
CA THR A 736 -19.57 21.02 -35.12
C THR A 736 -19.52 19.69 -35.85
N THR A 737 -20.58 18.89 -35.76
CA THR A 737 -20.66 17.61 -36.48
C THR A 737 -21.22 17.80 -37.88
N GLU A 738 -20.44 17.46 -38.90
CA GLU A 738 -20.90 17.43 -40.30
C GLU A 738 -21.39 16.02 -40.64
N SER A 739 -22.69 15.91 -40.90
CA SER A 739 -23.38 14.64 -41.20
C SER A 739 -23.75 14.47 -42.67
N LYS A 740 -23.42 15.45 -43.53
CA LYS A 740 -23.70 15.43 -44.97
C LYS A 740 -22.46 15.80 -45.75
N TYR A 741 -22.17 15.07 -46.83
CA TYR A 741 -21.15 15.45 -47.81
C TYR A 741 -21.56 16.77 -48.48
N VAL A 742 -20.84 17.86 -48.17
CA VAL A 742 -20.99 19.15 -48.86
C VAL A 742 -19.74 19.34 -49.73
N PRO A 743 -19.85 19.42 -51.06
CA PRO A 743 -18.69 19.68 -51.90
C PRO A 743 -18.13 21.07 -51.56
N ALA A 744 -16.82 21.13 -51.29
CA ALA A 744 -16.12 22.34 -50.88
C ALA A 744 -16.35 23.48 -51.90
N LYS A 745 -16.85 24.63 -51.42
CA LYS A 745 -16.71 25.89 -52.15
C LYS A 745 -15.31 26.42 -51.89
N LEU A 746 -14.50 26.53 -52.95
CA LEU A 746 -13.24 27.28 -52.94
C LEU A 746 -13.52 28.72 -52.49
N GLY A 747 -13.23 29.01 -51.22
CA GLY A 747 -13.10 30.36 -50.68
C GLY A 747 -11.64 30.73 -50.67
N SER A 748 -11.21 31.63 -51.55
CA SER A 748 -9.87 32.19 -51.58
C SER A 748 -9.59 32.97 -50.30
N ASN A 749 -8.70 32.45 -49.45
CA ASN A 749 -7.83 33.26 -48.60
C ASN A 749 -6.59 32.43 -48.25
N THR A 750 -5.65 32.43 -49.21
CA THR A 750 -4.27 31.98 -48.99
C THR A 750 -3.60 32.89 -47.98
N THR A 751 -3.43 32.39 -46.76
CA THR A 751 -2.29 32.75 -45.90
C THR A 751 -1.42 31.51 -45.77
N ASN A 752 -0.10 31.68 -45.96
CA ASN A 752 0.90 30.66 -46.32
C ASN A 752 1.25 29.59 -45.26
N ASN A 753 0.32 29.15 -44.39
CA ASN A 753 0.60 28.18 -43.32
C ASN A 753 -0.32 26.95 -43.35
N THR A 754 -0.52 26.32 -44.51
CA THR A 754 -1.36 25.13 -44.67
C THR A 754 -0.48 23.89 -44.87
N ILE A 755 -0.63 22.87 -44.01
CA ILE A 755 0.05 21.57 -44.14
C ILE A 755 -1.04 20.52 -44.39
N ILE A 756 -0.87 19.72 -45.44
CA ILE A 756 -1.79 18.63 -45.81
C ILE A 756 -1.23 17.33 -45.26
N THR A 757 -2.02 16.61 -44.46
CA THR A 757 -1.66 15.31 -43.90
C THR A 757 -2.37 14.17 -44.65
N ASN A 758 -1.70 13.01 -44.82
CA ASN A 758 -2.25 11.83 -45.52
C ASN A 758 -3.28 11.02 -44.70
N ILE A 759 -4.11 11.70 -43.91
CA ILE A 759 -5.16 11.09 -43.09
C ILE A 759 -6.49 11.51 -43.73
N SER A 760 -7.35 10.55 -44.05
CA SER A 760 -8.65 10.80 -44.68
C SER A 760 -9.78 10.68 -43.65
N ALA A 761 -10.53 11.75 -43.38
CA ALA A 761 -11.72 11.66 -42.54
C ALA A 761 -12.88 11.03 -43.33
N SER A 762 -13.50 9.97 -42.78
CA SER A 762 -14.74 9.39 -43.31
C SER A 762 -15.96 9.97 -42.60
N LEU A 763 -17.03 10.29 -43.33
CA LEU A 763 -18.29 10.80 -42.76
C LEU A 763 -18.94 9.81 -41.77
N PRO A 764 -19.57 10.29 -40.68
CA PRO A 764 -19.58 11.68 -40.18
C PRO A 764 -18.22 12.10 -39.59
N TYR A 765 -17.86 13.38 -39.71
CA TYR A 765 -16.65 13.94 -39.10
C TYR A 765 -16.95 15.23 -38.35
N LEU A 766 -16.04 15.61 -37.45
CA LEU A 766 -16.09 16.86 -36.70
C LEU A 766 -15.37 17.95 -37.49
N ASN A 767 -15.98 19.14 -37.58
CA ASN A 767 -15.41 20.33 -38.21
C ASN A 767 -15.13 21.40 -37.15
N ILE A 768 -14.06 22.17 -37.34
CA ILE A 768 -13.66 23.24 -36.42
C ILE A 768 -14.06 24.60 -36.98
N ILE A 769 -14.71 25.41 -36.15
CA ILE A 769 -15.02 26.82 -36.42
C ILE A 769 -14.11 27.67 -35.52
N GLY A 770 -13.38 28.61 -36.12
CA GLY A 770 -12.46 29.50 -35.41
C GLY A 770 -11.00 29.03 -35.44
N GLY A 771 -10.11 29.90 -34.96
CA GLY A 771 -8.65 29.72 -35.00
C GLY A 771 -7.96 30.40 -36.20
N ASN A 772 -6.66 30.58 -36.07
CA ASN A 772 -5.81 31.38 -36.96
C ASN A 772 -4.88 30.52 -37.84
N THR A 773 -4.63 29.25 -37.48
CA THR A 773 -3.80 28.31 -38.25
C THR A 773 -4.50 26.97 -38.32
N THR A 774 -4.62 26.41 -39.52
CA THR A 774 -5.35 25.17 -39.77
C THR A 774 -4.48 24.12 -40.47
N ILE A 775 -4.53 22.89 -39.97
CA ILE A 775 -3.99 21.69 -40.66
C ILE A 775 -5.18 20.97 -41.30
N LEU A 776 -5.02 20.61 -42.57
CA LEU A 776 -6.09 20.02 -43.37
C LEU A 776 -5.83 18.53 -43.67
N ASP A 777 -6.91 17.77 -43.76
CA ASP A 777 -6.91 16.39 -44.25
C ASP A 777 -6.78 16.34 -45.79
N GLU A 778 -6.65 15.14 -46.37
CA GLU A 778 -6.59 14.94 -47.82
C GLU A 778 -7.84 15.45 -48.57
N ASN A 779 -8.97 15.54 -47.87
CA ASN A 779 -10.27 16.01 -48.37
C ASN A 779 -10.49 17.52 -48.09
N ASN A 780 -9.45 18.25 -47.66
CA ASN A 780 -9.48 19.68 -47.34
C ASN A 780 -10.38 20.05 -46.15
N ASN A 781 -10.60 19.12 -45.22
CA ASN A 781 -11.27 19.33 -43.93
C ASN A 781 -10.26 19.74 -42.86
N THR A 782 -10.64 20.64 -41.95
CA THR A 782 -9.78 21.06 -40.83
C THR A 782 -9.70 19.97 -39.77
N ILE A 783 -8.51 19.36 -39.58
CA ILE A 783 -8.25 18.38 -38.52
C ILE A 783 -7.71 19.04 -37.25
N LEU A 784 -6.84 20.04 -37.41
CA LEU A 784 -6.27 20.81 -36.30
C LEU A 784 -6.50 22.30 -36.56
N SER A 785 -6.95 23.04 -35.55
CA SER A 785 -6.99 24.50 -35.58
C SER A 785 -6.36 25.08 -34.33
N VAL A 786 -5.64 26.19 -34.50
CA VAL A 786 -4.86 26.83 -33.42
C VAL A 786 -5.25 28.30 -33.29
N SER A 787 -5.52 28.75 -32.07
CA SER A 787 -5.74 30.16 -31.72
C SER A 787 -4.71 30.63 -30.71
N ASN A 788 -4.18 31.83 -30.92
CA ASN A 788 -3.28 32.50 -29.98
C ASN A 788 -4.13 33.40 -29.07
N ILE A 789 -4.14 33.10 -27.78
CA ILE A 789 -4.93 33.83 -26.77
C ILE A 789 -3.97 34.41 -25.74
N GLY A 790 -3.90 35.74 -25.66
CA GLY A 790 -2.88 36.41 -24.85
C GLY A 790 -1.47 35.99 -25.28
N ASN A 791 -0.70 35.44 -24.34
CA ASN A 791 0.63 34.88 -24.61
C ASN A 791 0.63 33.38 -24.89
N GLY A 792 -0.50 32.69 -24.70
CA GLY A 792 -0.61 31.23 -24.83
C GLY A 792 -1.30 30.77 -26.10
N ILE A 793 -1.54 29.46 -26.16
CA ILE A 793 -1.99 28.75 -27.35
C ILE A 793 -3.14 27.80 -26.97
N VAL A 794 -4.20 27.81 -27.78
CA VAL A 794 -5.27 26.79 -27.74
C VAL A 794 -5.29 26.07 -29.08
N ALA A 795 -5.09 24.76 -29.06
CA ALA A 795 -5.18 23.88 -30.22
C ALA A 795 -6.37 22.92 -30.06
N ILE A 796 -7.19 22.77 -31.10
CA ILE A 796 -8.23 21.73 -31.19
C ILE A 796 -7.81 20.71 -32.22
N PHE A 797 -7.93 19.43 -31.87
CA PHE A 797 -7.84 18.29 -32.78
C PHE A 797 -9.17 17.53 -32.82
N VAL A 798 -9.74 17.29 -34.01
CA VAL A 798 -11.13 16.77 -34.15
C VAL A 798 -11.27 15.28 -34.48
N ASP A 799 -10.16 14.52 -34.49
CA ASP A 799 -10.21 13.06 -34.61
C ASP A 799 -9.33 12.35 -33.58
N SER A 800 -9.60 12.57 -32.28
CA SER A 800 -8.86 11.95 -31.18
C SER A 800 -8.72 10.43 -31.28
N TYR A 801 -9.65 9.73 -31.96
CA TYR A 801 -9.57 8.28 -32.18
C TYR A 801 -8.28 7.85 -32.90
N THR A 802 -7.72 8.72 -33.75
CA THR A 802 -6.41 8.52 -34.38
C THR A 802 -5.29 8.30 -33.34
N PHE A 803 -5.42 8.88 -32.14
CA PHE A 803 -4.46 8.72 -31.04
C PHE A 803 -4.80 7.63 -30.03
N SER A 804 -5.86 6.83 -30.28
CA SER A 804 -6.15 5.67 -29.44
C SER A 804 -5.21 4.51 -29.75
N ASP A 805 -5.00 3.61 -28.79
CA ASP A 805 -4.21 2.40 -28.97
C ASP A 805 -4.81 1.45 -30.02
N ALA A 806 -6.11 1.56 -30.32
CA ALA A 806 -6.72 0.85 -31.44
C ALA A 806 -6.10 1.19 -32.80
N VAL A 807 -5.55 2.40 -32.95
CA VAL A 807 -4.90 2.90 -34.17
C VAL A 807 -3.38 2.93 -33.99
N MET A 808 -2.90 3.54 -32.90
CA MET A 808 -1.48 3.67 -32.60
C MET A 808 -0.81 2.33 -32.23
N GLY A 809 -1.58 1.30 -31.86
CA GLY A 809 -1.06 0.13 -31.16
C GLY A 809 -0.73 0.46 -29.70
N GLY A 810 -0.43 -0.56 -28.89
CA GLY A 810 0.05 -0.35 -27.51
C GLY A 810 1.52 0.07 -27.49
N ALA A 811 2.02 0.51 -26.32
CA ALA A 811 3.36 1.08 -26.16
C ALA A 811 4.55 0.16 -26.55
N PHE A 812 4.30 -1.14 -26.77
CA PHE A 812 5.30 -2.12 -27.23
C PHE A 812 5.29 -2.35 -28.74
N THR A 813 4.45 -1.65 -29.48
CA THR A 813 4.28 -1.83 -30.92
C THR A 813 5.51 -1.34 -31.69
N ILE A 814 5.92 -2.11 -32.70
CA ILE A 814 6.80 -1.62 -33.76
C ILE A 814 5.88 -1.06 -34.85
N PRO A 815 5.91 0.25 -35.14
CA PRO A 815 4.94 0.86 -36.04
C PRO A 815 5.10 0.37 -37.47
N ASP A 816 3.98 0.21 -38.16
CA ASP A 816 3.96 0.19 -39.62
C ASP A 816 4.04 1.62 -40.21
N ASN A 817 4.11 1.73 -41.55
CA ASN A 817 4.19 3.01 -42.25
C ASN A 817 3.03 3.97 -41.96
N ASN A 818 1.86 3.48 -41.55
CA ASN A 818 0.71 4.33 -41.22
C ASN A 818 0.80 4.79 -39.76
N GLN A 819 1.13 3.89 -38.85
CA GLN A 819 1.36 4.22 -37.43
C GLN A 819 2.51 5.23 -37.28
N GLU A 820 3.59 5.08 -38.04
CA GLU A 820 4.71 6.02 -38.03
C GLU A 820 4.27 7.44 -38.45
N LYS A 821 3.37 7.59 -39.42
CA LYS A 821 2.80 8.90 -39.77
C LYS A 821 1.99 9.50 -38.64
N ILE A 822 1.24 8.67 -37.91
CA ILE A 822 0.44 9.11 -36.75
C ILE A 822 1.35 9.53 -35.59
N TYR A 823 2.41 8.76 -35.33
CA TYR A 823 3.41 9.12 -34.32
C TYR A 823 4.09 10.45 -34.67
N ASN A 824 4.47 10.63 -35.94
CA ASN A 824 5.05 11.89 -36.42
C ASN A 824 4.06 13.07 -36.33
N LEU A 825 2.76 12.82 -36.51
CA LEU A 825 1.73 13.84 -36.31
C LEU A 825 1.64 14.27 -34.84
N GLU A 826 1.66 13.33 -33.90
CA GLU A 826 1.73 13.63 -32.47
C GLU A 826 2.97 14.48 -32.15
N TYR A 827 4.15 14.02 -32.59
CA TYR A 827 5.42 14.75 -32.37
C TYR A 827 5.35 16.17 -32.92
N TYR A 828 4.80 16.34 -34.14
CA TYR A 828 4.62 17.64 -34.76
C TYR A 828 3.66 18.54 -33.96
N ILE A 829 2.56 18.01 -33.43
CA ILE A 829 1.63 18.80 -32.60
C ILE A 829 2.36 19.32 -31.36
N PHE A 830 3.13 18.49 -30.67
CA PHE A 830 3.83 18.95 -29.48
C PHE A 830 5.00 19.88 -29.81
N GLU A 831 5.95 19.48 -30.67
CA GLU A 831 7.16 20.28 -30.96
C GLU A 831 6.86 21.56 -31.76
N ASN A 832 6.01 21.48 -32.79
CA ASN A 832 5.86 22.55 -33.77
C ASN A 832 4.60 23.39 -33.61
N ILE A 833 3.59 22.91 -32.87
CA ILE A 833 2.37 23.67 -32.61
C ILE A 833 2.37 24.22 -31.18
N LEU A 834 2.49 23.35 -30.18
CA LEU A 834 2.42 23.76 -28.78
C LEU A 834 3.73 24.42 -28.33
N PHE A 835 4.88 23.79 -28.57
CA PHE A 835 6.19 24.21 -28.06
C PHE A 835 7.08 24.91 -29.08
N LYS A 836 6.50 25.43 -30.16
CA LYS A 836 7.24 26.15 -31.21
C LYS A 836 8.11 27.26 -30.60
N GLU A 837 9.43 27.13 -30.73
CA GLU A 837 10.36 28.21 -30.37
C GLU A 837 10.01 29.45 -31.22
N LYS A 838 9.76 30.58 -30.55
CA LYS A 838 9.39 31.85 -31.18
C LYS A 838 10.60 32.59 -31.73
#